data_AF-A0A9E6T942-F1
#
_entry.id   AF-A0A9E6T942-F1
#
_cell.length_a   1.000
_cell.length_b   1.000
_cell.length_c   1.000
_cell.angle_alpha   90.00
_cell.angle_beta   90.00
_cell.angle_gamma   90.00
#
_symmetry.space_group_name_H-M   'P 1'
#
loop_
_entity.id
_entity.type
_entity.pdbx_description
1 polymer ?
#
loop_
_entity_poly.entity_id
_entity_poly.type
_entity_poly.pdbx_seq_one_letter_code
_entity_poly.pdbx_strand_id
1 'polypeptide(L)'
;MFFKKWPGICPPPIHPDQANVYVTTRSYTSTAAPPDRGTYPGSEIMTRTVATFAGHFLVLGLVGVLANCSSIPEKWDEGRKGQAPGVKPLRPLAQITAKTLSADYATEPQSGAPIAVGLSLSGGGTRAAMFAHGVLQGLNDSGVLAQLDAMSTVSGGSYTALWYYTQRLEARRAGTSYSDMFNDCVPLWWQEPPTAGEDSFETKQKIRKALELAGQGTDGFKSMEQCTQNRHFREGDPYRRQVHLSRWPDVFRYSETIPTGNAQGAPWWETIRLAITSVGEVFFSPLIKTGDVPSAYQYGIERAWALNPNPRTSPYQDFSYTNDTGKPQTSGWHLDPTKATWQQLRVLYEDKSTGKIPLWILNASNAPRGAGTDQSRIFEITPFGQGSELTGYLRGGVPSIADLGTSVRASAAALDAQGAGEKYAQSLSPRNFMFPLAEWGETVKNPFQDSPKRFHLSDGGHSENLGVYSLLRRGARDVIVVDAAADVEGRMADLCALRSMLAKEKVTLKFSSELTQLDTVCEGAIGNPHSKLLGYNTSAWLNPVVPGQVIWPPESGLPPSRIWLIKLGWDQQAVRRAFNDKKCETLEYPVSCIVTAYYGHNTNTIRPKDQYLFFPQLTTPGAGFSSSSYMFWAYRELGRTAASALKLQPDGTLALQPRITLKPQRADCVRPDLRPEPC
;
A
#
# COMPACT_ATOMS: atom_id res chain seq x y z
N MET A 1 11.17 40.98 41.22
CA MET A 1 10.15 39.91 41.16
C MET A 1 9.13 40.28 40.10
N PHE A 2 9.26 39.69 38.91
CA PHE A 2 8.48 39.99 37.72
C PHE A 2 7.15 39.21 37.74
N PHE A 3 6.01 39.91 37.76
CA PHE A 3 4.76 39.41 37.19
C PHE A 3 4.48 40.20 35.91
N LYS A 4 4.64 39.56 34.76
CA LYS A 4 4.30 40.09 33.43
C LYS A 4 3.35 39.10 32.75
N LYS A 5 2.14 39.60 32.45
CA LYS A 5 1.21 39.24 31.37
C LYS A 5 1.31 37.83 30.77
N TRP A 6 0.30 37.02 31.02
CA TRP A 6 -0.13 35.93 30.13
C TRP A 6 -1.01 36.50 28.99
N PRO A 7 -0.73 36.19 27.71
CA PRO A 7 -1.72 36.28 26.64
C PRO A 7 -2.03 34.89 26.04
N GLY A 8 -3.31 34.65 25.71
CA GLY A 8 -3.71 33.58 24.79
C GLY A 8 -4.75 32.58 25.31
N ILE A 9 -5.90 33.07 25.77
CA ILE A 9 -7.11 32.25 26.00
C ILE A 9 -7.90 32.20 24.68
N CYS A 10 -8.26 31.01 24.22
CA CYS A 10 -9.20 30.79 23.10
C CYS A 10 -10.53 31.53 23.35
N PRO A 11 -11.20 32.10 22.33
CA PRO A 11 -12.52 32.69 22.54
C PRO A 11 -13.55 31.60 22.95
N PRO A 12 -14.52 31.92 23.82
CA PRO A 12 -15.53 30.98 24.29
C PRO A 12 -16.59 30.67 23.21
N PRO A 13 -17.36 29.58 23.34
CA PRO A 13 -18.34 29.16 22.35
C PRO A 13 -19.49 30.16 22.25
N ILE A 14 -19.95 30.40 21.03
CA ILE A 14 -21.22 31.07 20.75
C ILE A 14 -22.36 30.18 21.28
N HIS A 15 -23.30 30.80 21.99
CA HIS A 15 -24.39 30.19 22.76
C HIS A 15 -25.24 29.14 22.01
N PRO A 16 -25.83 28.16 22.73
CA PRO A 16 -26.77 27.20 22.20
C PRO A 16 -28.17 27.79 22.23
N ASP A 17 -28.78 28.04 21.08
CA ASP A 17 -30.24 28.13 20.99
C ASP A 17 -30.71 27.68 19.60
N GLN A 18 -31.74 26.84 19.62
CA GLN A 18 -32.45 26.24 18.48
C GLN A 18 -31.88 24.94 17.90
N ALA A 19 -32.03 23.86 18.66
CA ALA A 19 -32.30 22.54 18.11
C ALA A 19 -33.44 21.86 18.90
N ASN A 20 -34.66 22.38 18.76
CA ASN A 20 -35.86 21.58 19.05
C ASN A 20 -36.04 20.59 17.90
N VAL A 21 -35.49 19.38 18.04
CA VAL A 21 -35.84 18.26 17.17
C VAL A 21 -37.15 17.67 17.69
N TYR A 22 -38.26 18.07 17.07
CA TYR A 22 -39.53 17.34 17.15
C TYR A 22 -39.35 15.97 16.49
N VAL A 23 -39.42 14.90 17.27
CA VAL A 23 -39.66 13.56 16.75
C VAL A 23 -41.11 13.51 16.28
N THR A 24 -41.32 13.64 14.97
CA THR A 24 -42.60 13.27 14.33
C THR A 24 -42.41 11.93 13.65
N THR A 25 -42.77 10.85 14.34
CA THR A 25 -43.04 9.56 13.72
C THR A 25 -44.30 9.69 12.87
N ARG A 26 -44.16 9.80 11.54
CA ARG A 26 -45.26 9.49 10.61
C ARG A 26 -45.08 8.08 10.07
N SER A 27 -45.86 7.18 10.63
CA SER A 27 -46.19 5.87 10.09
C SER A 27 -47.02 6.05 8.81
N TYR A 28 -46.59 5.45 7.70
CA TYR A 28 -47.48 5.13 6.59
C TYR A 28 -48.03 3.73 6.81
N THR A 29 -49.31 3.66 7.17
CA THR A 29 -50.13 2.46 7.11
C THR A 29 -50.60 2.25 5.67
N SER A 30 -50.24 1.12 5.06
CA SER A 30 -50.99 0.55 3.94
C SER A 30 -51.74 -0.67 4.47
N THR A 31 -53.06 -0.58 4.40
CA THR A 31 -54.05 -1.58 4.82
C THR A 31 -54.27 -2.63 3.74
N ALA A 32 -54.08 -3.91 4.08
CA ALA A 32 -54.91 -5.01 3.57
C ALA A 32 -54.76 -6.23 4.53
N ALA A 33 -55.90 -6.81 4.93
CA ALA A 33 -56.07 -7.86 5.95
C ALA A 33 -55.88 -9.30 5.40
N PRO A 34 -55.73 -10.32 6.29
CA PRO A 34 -55.34 -11.72 5.99
C PRO A 34 -56.57 -12.67 5.89
N PRO A 35 -56.45 -13.99 5.55
CA PRO A 35 -55.89 -15.07 6.40
C PRO A 35 -55.00 -16.07 5.56
N ASP A 36 -54.25 -17.06 6.07
CA ASP A 36 -54.49 -17.99 7.17
C ASP A 36 -53.20 -18.73 7.61
N ARG A 37 -53.30 -19.40 8.76
CA ARG A 37 -52.22 -20.00 9.59
C ARG A 37 -51.55 -21.26 9.01
N GLY A 38 -50.25 -21.39 9.31
CA GLY A 38 -49.48 -22.65 9.28
C GLY A 38 -48.13 -22.50 10.00
N THR A 39 -47.80 -23.44 10.88
CA THR A 39 -46.93 -23.33 12.06
C THR A 39 -45.50 -23.94 11.92
N TYR A 40 -44.48 -23.19 12.41
CA TYR A 40 -43.11 -23.54 12.95
C TYR A 40 -42.02 -24.21 12.05
N PRO A 41 -40.70 -24.11 12.38
CA PRO A 41 -39.96 -23.13 13.21
C PRO A 41 -38.67 -22.53 12.55
N GLY A 42 -38.17 -21.43 13.11
CA GLY A 42 -36.70 -21.19 13.21
C GLY A 42 -36.06 -20.16 12.28
N SER A 43 -36.39 -18.88 12.46
CA SER A 43 -35.77 -17.73 11.79
C SER A 43 -34.31 -17.49 12.21
N GLU A 44 -33.36 -17.70 11.30
CA GLU A 44 -31.95 -17.28 11.45
C GLU A 44 -31.56 -16.08 10.56
N ILE A 45 -32.56 -15.41 9.96
CA ILE A 45 -32.31 -14.44 8.87
C ILE A 45 -32.41 -12.97 9.33
N MET A 46 -32.93 -12.66 10.53
CA MET A 46 -33.14 -11.26 10.95
C MET A 46 -32.04 -10.63 11.82
N THR A 47 -30.99 -11.35 12.19
CA THR A 47 -29.91 -10.82 13.05
C THR A 47 -28.71 -10.27 12.28
N ARG A 48 -28.60 -10.52 10.96
CA ARG A 48 -27.46 -10.06 10.16
C ARG A 48 -27.62 -8.64 9.60
N THR A 49 -28.83 -8.22 9.22
CA THR A 49 -29.01 -6.96 8.48
C THR A 49 -28.98 -5.72 9.38
N VAL A 50 -29.43 -5.82 10.64
CA VAL A 50 -29.48 -4.67 11.57
C VAL A 50 -28.13 -4.45 12.27
N ALA A 51 -27.35 -5.50 12.51
CA ALA A 51 -26.00 -5.40 13.09
C ALA A 51 -24.98 -4.74 12.14
N THR A 52 -25.15 -4.91 10.81
CA THR A 52 -24.26 -4.28 9.81
C THR A 52 -24.53 -2.78 9.63
N PHE A 53 -25.78 -2.34 9.86
CA PHE A 53 -26.20 -0.94 9.66
C PHE A 53 -25.98 -0.05 10.89
N ALA A 54 -26.16 -0.56 12.11
CA ALA A 54 -25.87 0.20 13.33
C ALA A 54 -24.35 0.42 13.54
N GLY A 55 -23.53 -0.54 13.13
CA GLY A 55 -22.06 -0.40 13.13
C GLY A 55 -21.53 0.64 12.13
N HIS A 56 -22.26 0.92 11.05
CA HIS A 56 -21.84 1.90 10.04
C HIS A 56 -22.00 3.35 10.50
N PHE A 57 -23.06 3.68 11.25
CA PHE A 57 -23.32 5.07 11.65
C PHE A 57 -22.53 5.51 12.89
N LEU A 58 -22.22 4.60 13.80
CA LEU A 58 -21.36 4.90 14.96
C LEU A 58 -19.88 5.06 14.55
N VAL A 59 -19.46 4.40 13.47
CA VAL A 59 -18.11 4.48 12.91
C VAL A 59 -17.93 5.69 11.98
N LEU A 60 -18.96 6.12 11.23
CA LEU A 60 -18.83 7.24 10.29
C LEU A 60 -18.95 8.63 10.93
N GLY A 61 -19.55 8.76 12.12
CA GLY A 61 -19.61 10.02 12.88
C GLY A 61 -18.30 10.38 13.60
N LEU A 62 -17.41 9.40 13.82
CA LEU A 62 -16.17 9.56 14.59
C LEU A 62 -14.92 9.85 13.74
N VAL A 63 -15.01 9.65 12.41
CA VAL A 63 -13.88 9.86 11.47
C VAL A 63 -13.65 11.35 11.15
N GLY A 64 -14.68 12.19 11.26
CA GLY A 64 -14.66 13.57 10.71
C GLY A 64 -14.06 14.69 11.58
N VAL A 65 -13.54 14.43 12.80
CA VAL A 65 -13.18 15.52 13.75
C VAL A 65 -11.67 15.59 14.07
N LEU A 66 -10.83 14.73 13.48
CA LEU A 66 -9.40 14.66 13.81
C LEU A 66 -8.46 15.55 12.97
N ALA A 67 -9.00 16.52 12.23
CA ALA A 67 -8.19 17.34 11.31
C ALA A 67 -7.54 18.59 11.93
N ASN A 68 -7.78 18.95 13.19
CA ASN A 68 -7.21 20.17 13.77
C ASN A 68 -6.77 19.98 15.22
N CYS A 69 -5.48 19.73 15.40
CA CYS A 69 -4.60 20.22 16.47
C CYS A 69 -3.45 19.23 16.72
N SER A 70 -2.29 19.51 16.16
CA SER A 70 -1.02 18.91 16.61
C SER A 70 -0.05 20.05 16.92
N SER A 71 0.11 20.38 18.20
CA SER A 71 1.28 21.11 18.67
C SER A 71 2.41 20.10 18.89
N ILE A 72 3.50 20.29 18.15
CA ILE A 72 4.74 19.52 18.30
C ILE A 72 5.31 19.79 19.71
N PRO A 73 5.71 18.78 20.49
CA PRO A 73 6.37 19.01 21.77
C PRO A 73 7.70 19.75 21.59
N GLU A 74 7.88 20.81 22.38
CA GLU A 74 9.06 21.71 22.43
C GLU A 74 10.41 20.98 22.60
N LYS A 75 10.42 19.70 23.02
CA LYS A 75 11.65 18.90 23.18
C LYS A 75 12.23 18.31 21.89
N TRP A 76 11.49 18.31 20.78
CA TRP A 76 12.03 17.90 19.47
C TRP A 76 12.86 19.00 18.79
N ASP A 77 12.94 20.19 19.38
CA ASP A 77 13.84 21.26 18.94
C ASP A 77 15.33 20.97 19.25
N GLU A 78 15.64 20.00 20.13
CA GLU A 78 17.03 19.63 20.43
C GLU A 78 17.66 18.75 19.34
N GLY A 79 16.87 17.97 18.60
CA GLY A 79 17.35 17.22 17.42
C GLY A 79 17.68 18.10 16.21
N ARG A 80 17.34 19.40 16.25
CA ARG A 80 17.59 20.37 15.17
C ARG A 80 18.99 20.99 15.17
N LYS A 81 19.82 20.77 16.20
CA LYS A 81 21.02 21.62 16.39
C LYS A 81 22.38 21.01 16.05
N GLY A 82 22.43 19.86 15.40
CA GLY A 82 23.68 19.41 14.81
C GLY A 82 23.48 18.31 13.79
N GLN A 83 23.95 18.52 12.56
CA GLN A 83 24.49 17.40 11.80
C GLN A 83 25.47 16.67 12.71
N ALA A 84 25.39 15.35 12.74
CA ALA A 84 26.40 14.53 13.39
C ALA A 84 27.81 15.00 12.93
N PRO A 85 28.68 15.59 13.79
CA PRO A 85 30.03 16.01 13.39
C PRO A 85 30.78 14.92 12.61
N GLY A 86 31.33 15.28 11.45
CA GLY A 86 32.05 14.37 10.54
C GLY A 86 31.20 13.70 9.45
N VAL A 87 29.88 13.90 9.45
CA VAL A 87 28.98 13.38 8.43
C VAL A 87 29.10 14.18 7.13
N LYS A 88 29.32 13.48 6.01
CA LYS A 88 29.16 14.05 4.67
C LYS A 88 27.72 13.80 4.19
N PRO A 89 26.83 14.82 4.19
CA PRO A 89 25.51 14.69 3.58
C PRO A 89 25.64 14.29 2.11
N LEU A 90 24.59 13.69 1.55
CA LEU A 90 24.52 13.58 0.10
C LEU A 90 24.26 14.97 -0.48
N ARG A 91 24.67 15.16 -1.72
CA ARG A 91 24.44 16.43 -2.38
C ARG A 91 22.93 16.63 -2.62
N PRO A 92 22.43 17.86 -2.47
CA PRO A 92 21.09 18.21 -2.92
C PRO A 92 20.89 17.83 -4.39
N LEU A 93 19.66 17.49 -4.78
CA LEU A 93 19.25 17.20 -6.15
C LEU A 93 19.71 18.28 -7.13
N ALA A 94 19.65 19.55 -6.72
CA ALA A 94 20.09 20.68 -7.54
C ALA A 94 21.57 20.62 -7.96
N GLN A 95 22.41 19.92 -7.17
CA GLN A 95 23.85 19.82 -7.37
C GLN A 95 24.26 18.48 -7.99
N ILE A 96 23.30 17.64 -8.37
CA ILE A 96 23.59 16.37 -9.01
C ILE A 96 24.11 16.61 -10.43
N THR A 97 25.26 16.02 -10.71
CA THR A 97 25.90 15.93 -12.03
C THR A 97 26.39 14.51 -12.25
N ALA A 98 26.78 14.15 -13.47
CA ALA A 98 27.39 12.83 -13.73
C ALA A 98 28.60 12.56 -12.81
N LYS A 99 29.43 13.59 -12.56
CA LYS A 99 30.61 13.47 -11.68
C LYS A 99 30.23 13.21 -10.23
N THR A 100 29.19 13.87 -9.72
CA THR A 100 28.77 13.68 -8.32
C THR A 100 28.08 12.34 -8.13
N LEU A 101 27.30 11.87 -9.11
CA LEU A 101 26.69 10.53 -9.06
C LEU A 101 27.77 9.44 -8.95
N SER A 102 28.81 9.51 -9.78
CA SER A 102 29.98 8.62 -9.71
C SER A 102 30.65 8.63 -8.34
N ALA A 103 30.75 9.80 -7.69
CA ALA A 103 31.34 9.91 -6.37
C ALA A 103 30.41 9.43 -5.25
N ASP A 104 29.10 9.67 -5.37
CA ASP A 104 28.13 9.45 -4.31
C ASP A 104 27.62 8.01 -4.25
N TYR A 105 27.56 7.33 -5.40
CA TYR A 105 27.03 5.97 -5.55
C TYR A 105 28.04 4.98 -6.14
N ALA A 106 29.34 5.24 -5.97
CA ALA A 106 30.42 4.40 -6.49
C ALA A 106 30.33 2.92 -6.07
N THR A 107 29.77 2.66 -4.87
CA THR A 107 29.69 1.32 -4.28
C THR A 107 28.43 0.55 -4.65
N GLU A 108 27.45 1.20 -5.29
CA GLU A 108 26.22 0.55 -5.75
C GLU A 108 26.45 -0.18 -7.10
N PRO A 109 25.56 -1.10 -7.52
CA PRO A 109 25.75 -1.92 -8.72
C PRO A 109 25.94 -1.11 -10.01
N GLN A 110 25.38 0.09 -10.06
CA GLN A 110 25.47 1.02 -11.17
C GLN A 110 26.76 1.84 -11.14
N SER A 111 27.54 1.77 -10.06
CA SER A 111 28.82 2.45 -9.87
C SER A 111 28.74 3.95 -10.18
N GLY A 112 27.62 4.56 -9.76
CA GLY A 112 27.29 5.96 -9.99
C GLY A 112 27.00 6.36 -11.43
N ALA A 113 26.73 5.40 -12.32
CA ALA A 113 25.99 5.65 -13.55
C ALA A 113 24.51 5.97 -13.21
N PRO A 114 23.87 6.87 -13.97
CA PRO A 114 22.45 7.16 -13.79
C PRO A 114 21.57 5.91 -13.97
N ILE A 115 20.55 5.77 -13.13
CA ILE A 115 19.51 4.76 -13.30
C ILE A 115 18.77 4.97 -14.62
N ALA A 116 18.74 3.97 -15.52
CA ALA A 116 17.98 4.10 -16.76
C ALA A 116 16.49 3.93 -16.49
N VAL A 117 16.11 2.85 -15.80
CA VAL A 117 14.72 2.57 -15.42
C VAL A 117 14.62 2.27 -13.92
N GLY A 118 13.92 3.14 -13.20
CA GLY A 118 13.59 2.99 -11.78
C GLY A 118 12.10 2.71 -11.58
N LEU A 119 11.78 1.93 -10.55
CA LEU A 119 10.41 1.69 -10.10
C LEU A 119 10.26 2.18 -8.66
N SER A 120 9.27 3.04 -8.39
CA SER A 120 8.90 3.44 -7.03
C SER A 120 7.58 2.80 -6.63
N LEU A 121 7.54 2.21 -5.43
CA LEU A 121 6.37 1.56 -4.85
C LEU A 121 5.97 2.28 -3.56
N SER A 122 4.82 2.97 -3.60
CA SER A 122 4.38 3.79 -2.48
C SER A 122 3.95 3.01 -1.25
N GLY A 123 3.81 3.71 -0.12
CA GLY A 123 3.12 3.22 1.06
C GLY A 123 1.60 3.10 0.90
N GLY A 124 0.94 2.65 1.97
CA GLY A 124 -0.50 2.36 1.99
C GLY A 124 -0.89 0.99 2.56
N GLY A 125 0.07 0.30 3.20
CA GLY A 125 -0.11 -1.02 3.82
C GLY A 125 -0.52 -2.11 2.83
N THR A 126 -1.34 -3.06 3.29
CA THR A 126 -1.76 -4.24 2.52
C THR A 126 -2.36 -3.90 1.16
N ARG A 127 -3.15 -2.83 1.05
CA ARG A 127 -3.71 -2.35 -0.23
C ARG A 127 -2.61 -2.05 -1.25
N ALA A 128 -1.64 -1.24 -0.83
CA ALA A 128 -0.52 -0.86 -1.69
C ALA A 128 0.30 -2.07 -2.10
N ALA A 129 0.50 -3.02 -1.18
CA ALA A 129 1.21 -4.26 -1.46
C ALA A 129 0.52 -5.12 -2.55
N MET A 130 -0.81 -5.32 -2.46
CA MET A 130 -1.56 -6.09 -3.45
C MET A 130 -1.53 -5.45 -4.84
N PHE A 131 -1.67 -4.11 -4.90
CA PHE A 131 -1.61 -3.38 -6.16
C PHE A 131 -0.20 -3.35 -6.75
N ALA A 132 0.82 -3.09 -5.94
CA ALA A 132 2.22 -3.07 -6.36
C ALA A 132 2.70 -4.46 -6.83
N HIS A 133 2.24 -5.54 -6.18
CA HIS A 133 2.48 -6.90 -6.66
C HIS A 133 1.90 -7.13 -8.06
N GLY A 134 0.68 -6.62 -8.29
CA GLY A 134 0.09 -6.56 -9.63
C GLY A 134 0.96 -5.80 -10.63
N VAL A 135 1.48 -4.64 -10.23
CA VAL A 135 2.40 -3.86 -11.08
C VAL A 135 3.65 -4.68 -11.43
N LEU A 136 4.29 -5.35 -10.46
CA LEU A 136 5.44 -6.21 -10.76
C LEU A 136 5.09 -7.31 -11.78
N GLN A 137 3.91 -7.92 -11.65
CA GLN A 137 3.43 -8.91 -12.60
C GLN A 137 3.21 -8.31 -14.01
N GLY A 138 2.60 -7.13 -14.11
CA GLY A 138 2.40 -6.47 -15.42
C GLY A 138 3.72 -6.04 -16.08
N LEU A 139 4.69 -5.58 -15.29
CA LEU A 139 6.05 -5.31 -15.78
C LEU A 139 6.80 -6.59 -16.16
N ASN A 140 6.53 -7.71 -15.50
CA ASN A 140 7.08 -9.01 -15.88
C ASN A 140 6.52 -9.45 -17.24
N ASP A 141 5.20 -9.36 -17.42
CA ASP A 141 4.50 -9.71 -18.66
C ASP A 141 4.99 -8.88 -19.85
N SER A 142 5.34 -7.61 -19.60
CA SER A 142 5.83 -6.70 -20.63
C SER A 142 7.35 -6.76 -20.87
N GLY A 143 8.08 -7.55 -20.07
CA GLY A 143 9.54 -7.68 -20.09
C GLY A 143 10.29 -6.51 -19.44
N VAL A 144 9.58 -5.50 -18.92
CA VAL A 144 10.17 -4.32 -18.27
C VAL A 144 10.80 -4.65 -16.91
N LEU A 145 10.23 -5.61 -16.15
CA LEU A 145 10.74 -5.98 -14.82
C LEU A 145 12.21 -6.45 -14.88
N ALA A 146 12.56 -7.22 -15.91
CA ALA A 146 13.92 -7.71 -16.13
C ALA A 146 14.94 -6.60 -16.46
N GLN A 147 14.45 -5.40 -16.76
CA GLN A 147 15.23 -4.25 -17.21
C GLN A 147 15.35 -3.16 -16.16
N LEU A 148 14.63 -3.27 -15.03
CA LEU A 148 14.76 -2.32 -13.92
C LEU A 148 16.18 -2.30 -13.38
N ASP A 149 16.71 -1.10 -13.16
CA ASP A 149 17.99 -0.90 -12.47
C ASP A 149 17.82 -0.72 -10.97
N ALA A 150 16.70 -0.14 -10.53
CA ALA A 150 16.42 0.10 -9.11
C ALA A 150 14.92 0.03 -8.80
N MET A 151 14.63 -0.39 -7.57
CA MET A 151 13.30 -0.41 -6.98
C MET A 151 13.35 0.30 -5.63
N SER A 152 12.67 1.44 -5.53
CA SER A 152 12.57 2.24 -4.31
C SER A 152 11.21 2.04 -3.65
N THR A 153 11.19 1.67 -2.37
CA THR A 153 9.95 1.23 -1.72
C THR A 153 9.69 1.92 -0.39
N VAL A 154 8.40 2.08 -0.07
CA VAL A 154 7.91 2.64 1.19
C VAL A 154 6.79 1.74 1.74
N SER A 155 6.82 1.42 3.04
CA SER A 155 5.70 0.79 3.77
C SER A 155 5.10 -0.42 3.01
N GLY A 156 3.84 -0.35 2.58
CA GLY A 156 3.18 -1.40 1.80
C GLY A 156 3.91 -1.81 0.50
N GLY A 157 4.54 -0.87 -0.21
CA GLY A 157 5.41 -1.17 -1.35
C GLY A 157 6.65 -1.99 -0.95
N SER A 158 7.14 -1.81 0.28
CA SER A 158 8.23 -2.61 0.84
C SER A 158 7.82 -4.06 1.12
N TYR A 159 6.51 -4.36 1.28
CA TYR A 159 6.03 -5.75 1.40
C TYR A 159 6.17 -6.47 0.06
N THR A 160 5.82 -5.80 -1.03
CA THR A 160 5.97 -6.33 -2.38
C THR A 160 7.43 -6.55 -2.74
N ALA A 161 8.31 -5.61 -2.40
CA ALA A 161 9.75 -5.82 -2.57
C ALA A 161 10.28 -6.97 -1.72
N LEU A 162 9.85 -7.09 -0.46
CA LEU A 162 10.22 -8.22 0.40
C LEU A 162 9.87 -9.56 -0.27
N TRP A 163 8.68 -9.66 -0.85
CA TRP A 163 8.27 -10.83 -1.63
C TRP A 163 9.23 -11.07 -2.79
N TYR A 164 9.46 -10.08 -3.65
CA TYR A 164 10.31 -10.23 -4.81
C TYR A 164 11.74 -10.68 -4.45
N TYR A 165 12.40 -10.01 -3.51
CA TYR A 165 13.79 -10.31 -3.16
C TYR A 165 13.96 -11.61 -2.39
N THR A 166 13.02 -11.97 -1.51
CA THR A 166 13.06 -13.29 -0.85
C THR A 166 12.93 -14.41 -1.87
N GLN A 167 12.02 -14.29 -2.86
CA GLN A 167 11.94 -15.28 -3.93
C GLN A 167 13.21 -15.40 -4.77
N ARG A 168 13.90 -14.27 -5.04
CA ARG A 168 15.19 -14.28 -5.74
C ARG A 168 16.29 -14.95 -4.91
N LEU A 169 16.33 -14.70 -3.60
CA LEU A 169 17.26 -15.36 -2.68
C LEU A 169 17.02 -16.87 -2.61
N GLU A 170 15.77 -17.32 -2.55
CA GLU A 170 15.44 -18.75 -2.57
C GLU A 170 15.79 -19.41 -3.88
N ALA A 171 15.49 -18.77 -5.02
CA ALA A 171 15.84 -19.30 -6.33
C ALA A 171 17.36 -19.53 -6.44
N ARG A 172 18.16 -18.58 -5.95
CA ARG A 172 19.62 -18.71 -5.87
C ARG A 172 20.09 -19.81 -4.93
N ARG A 173 19.46 -19.97 -3.76
CA ARG A 173 19.83 -21.02 -2.79
C ARG A 173 19.47 -22.41 -3.31
N ALA A 174 18.35 -22.55 -4.01
CA ALA A 174 17.90 -23.81 -4.60
C ALA A 174 18.53 -24.13 -5.98
N GLY A 175 19.24 -23.18 -6.60
CA GLY A 175 19.75 -23.33 -7.97
C GLY A 175 18.64 -23.47 -9.01
N THR A 176 17.50 -22.82 -8.79
CA THR A 176 16.30 -22.90 -9.65
C THR A 176 16.04 -21.59 -10.38
N SER A 177 15.32 -21.66 -11.50
CA SER A 177 14.86 -20.45 -12.19
C SER A 177 13.87 -19.67 -11.32
N TYR A 178 13.90 -18.34 -11.46
CA TYR A 178 12.93 -17.44 -10.84
C TYR A 178 11.83 -16.97 -11.81
N SER A 179 11.91 -17.34 -13.09
CA SER A 179 10.98 -16.92 -14.16
C SER A 179 9.52 -17.18 -13.82
N ASP A 180 9.28 -18.25 -13.07
CA ASP A 180 7.95 -18.78 -12.82
C ASP A 180 7.33 -18.21 -11.53
N MET A 181 7.97 -17.23 -10.87
CA MET A 181 7.50 -16.72 -9.58
C MET A 181 6.12 -16.05 -9.65
N PHE A 182 5.75 -15.56 -10.84
CA PHE A 182 4.44 -14.97 -11.13
C PHE A 182 3.45 -15.96 -11.73
N ASN A 183 3.84 -17.22 -11.95
CA ASN A 183 2.95 -18.21 -12.51
C ASN A 183 1.75 -18.43 -11.61
N ASP A 184 0.61 -18.56 -12.24
CA ASP A 184 -0.68 -18.61 -11.58
C ASP A 184 -1.65 -19.53 -12.33
N CYS A 185 -2.74 -19.93 -11.68
CA CYS A 185 -3.74 -20.83 -12.24
C CYS A 185 -5.17 -20.29 -12.04
N VAL A 186 -6.11 -20.75 -12.86
CA VAL A 186 -7.53 -20.40 -12.73
C VAL A 186 -8.15 -21.22 -11.60
N PRO A 187 -8.65 -20.61 -10.51
CA PRO A 187 -9.22 -21.37 -9.39
C PRO A 187 -10.45 -22.21 -9.78
N LEU A 188 -10.63 -23.43 -9.23
CA LEU A 188 -11.78 -24.30 -9.56
C LEU A 188 -13.13 -23.68 -9.23
N TRP A 189 -13.22 -22.97 -8.10
CA TRP A 189 -14.45 -22.36 -7.63
C TRP A 189 -14.90 -21.17 -8.51
N TRP A 190 -14.06 -20.71 -9.46
CA TRP A 190 -14.48 -19.83 -10.55
C TRP A 190 -15.30 -20.57 -11.63
N GLN A 191 -15.26 -21.89 -11.62
CA GLN A 191 -15.79 -22.77 -12.66
C GLN A 191 -17.05 -23.54 -12.21
N GLU A 192 -17.30 -23.64 -10.89
CA GLU A 192 -18.50 -24.30 -10.37
C GLU A 192 -19.78 -23.53 -10.74
N PRO A 193 -20.80 -24.19 -11.32
CA PRO A 193 -22.06 -23.53 -11.66
C PRO A 193 -22.85 -23.15 -10.40
N PRO A 194 -23.48 -21.97 -10.36
CA PRO A 194 -24.41 -21.67 -9.27
C PRO A 194 -25.59 -22.65 -9.29
N THR A 195 -26.01 -23.12 -8.12
CA THR A 195 -27.14 -24.04 -8.02
C THR A 195 -28.45 -23.29 -8.30
N ALA A 196 -29.32 -23.87 -9.13
CA ALA A 196 -30.63 -23.30 -9.40
C ALA A 196 -31.45 -23.23 -8.10
N GLY A 197 -32.02 -22.06 -7.80
CA GLY A 197 -32.80 -21.82 -6.58
C GLY A 197 -32.03 -21.16 -5.42
N GLU A 198 -30.73 -20.89 -5.57
CA GLU A 198 -29.98 -20.10 -4.58
C GLU A 198 -30.32 -18.61 -4.63
N ASP A 199 -30.43 -17.97 -3.46
CA ASP A 199 -30.38 -16.51 -3.36
C ASP A 199 -29.11 -16.01 -4.06
N SER A 200 -29.22 -14.96 -4.89
CA SER A 200 -28.16 -14.40 -5.74
C SER A 200 -27.75 -15.23 -6.98
N PHE A 201 -28.52 -16.24 -7.40
CA PHE A 201 -28.28 -17.03 -8.62
C PHE A 201 -27.90 -16.17 -9.85
N GLU A 202 -28.67 -15.12 -10.15
CA GLU A 202 -28.41 -14.24 -11.30
C GLU A 202 -27.05 -13.51 -11.18
N THR A 203 -26.73 -13.01 -9.99
CA THR A 203 -25.44 -12.37 -9.70
C THR A 203 -24.29 -13.35 -9.88
N LYS A 204 -24.42 -14.57 -9.33
CA LYS A 204 -23.41 -15.63 -9.50
C LYS A 204 -23.24 -16.06 -10.96
N GLN A 205 -24.33 -16.10 -11.74
CA GLN A 205 -24.24 -16.33 -13.20
C GLN A 205 -23.50 -15.21 -13.92
N LYS A 206 -23.74 -13.94 -13.57
CA LYS A 206 -23.00 -12.80 -14.15
C LYS A 206 -21.51 -12.85 -13.80
N ILE A 207 -21.18 -13.14 -12.55
CA ILE A 207 -19.81 -13.34 -12.07
C ILE A 207 -19.14 -14.46 -12.89
N ARG A 208 -19.77 -15.63 -12.98
CA ARG A 208 -19.29 -16.75 -13.79
C ARG A 208 -19.04 -16.33 -15.22
N LYS A 209 -19.98 -15.60 -15.83
CA LYS A 209 -19.82 -15.15 -17.22
C LYS A 209 -18.63 -14.21 -17.38
N ALA A 210 -18.41 -13.27 -16.45
CA ALA A 210 -17.22 -12.42 -16.48
C ALA A 210 -15.93 -13.25 -16.37
N LEU A 211 -15.89 -14.25 -15.49
CA LEU A 211 -14.75 -15.16 -15.34
C LEU A 211 -14.51 -16.01 -16.60
N GLU A 212 -15.57 -16.49 -17.25
CA GLU A 212 -15.51 -17.16 -18.56
C GLU A 212 -15.02 -16.22 -19.68
N LEU A 213 -15.15 -14.90 -19.52
CA LEU A 213 -14.72 -13.90 -20.51
C LEU A 213 -13.30 -13.40 -20.27
N ALA A 214 -12.78 -13.48 -19.03
CA ALA A 214 -11.45 -13.01 -18.57
C ALA A 214 -10.24 -13.62 -19.31
N GLY A 215 -10.47 -14.35 -20.38
CA GLY A 215 -9.46 -14.95 -21.23
C GLY A 215 -9.86 -15.10 -22.69
N GLN A 216 -10.65 -14.19 -23.26
CA GLN A 216 -10.89 -14.17 -24.70
C GLN A 216 -9.78 -13.50 -25.53
N GLY A 217 -8.77 -12.89 -24.89
CA GLY A 217 -7.56 -12.35 -25.54
C GLY A 217 -6.43 -13.37 -25.71
N THR A 218 -5.40 -13.03 -26.48
CA THR A 218 -4.24 -13.90 -26.79
C THR A 218 -3.41 -14.34 -25.57
N ASP A 219 -3.49 -13.58 -24.46
CA ASP A 219 -2.69 -13.76 -23.25
C ASP A 219 -3.54 -13.92 -21.97
N GLY A 220 -4.84 -14.21 -22.09
CA GLY A 220 -5.80 -14.12 -20.97
C GLY A 220 -6.03 -15.42 -20.19
N PHE A 221 -6.80 -15.38 -19.10
CA PHE A 221 -6.97 -16.49 -18.14
C PHE A 221 -7.36 -17.85 -18.73
N LYS A 222 -7.94 -17.92 -19.93
CA LYS A 222 -8.27 -19.21 -20.58
C LYS A 222 -7.04 -19.98 -21.05
N SER A 223 -5.90 -19.32 -21.25
CA SER A 223 -4.63 -20.00 -21.53
C SER A 223 -3.92 -20.46 -20.26
N MET A 224 -4.37 -20.02 -19.07
CA MET A 224 -3.84 -20.47 -17.79
C MET A 224 -4.39 -21.85 -17.44
N GLU A 225 -3.54 -22.68 -16.82
CA GLU A 225 -3.95 -23.99 -16.34
C GLU A 225 -5.03 -23.85 -15.26
N GLN A 226 -5.94 -24.82 -15.21
CA GLN A 226 -6.89 -24.92 -14.11
C GLN A 226 -6.16 -25.36 -12.85
N CYS A 227 -6.41 -24.69 -11.72
CA CYS A 227 -6.02 -25.24 -10.44
C CYS A 227 -6.82 -26.54 -10.25
N THR A 228 -6.20 -27.70 -9.99
CA THR A 228 -6.90 -29.00 -10.12
C THR A 228 -7.72 -29.40 -8.89
N GLN A 229 -7.70 -28.64 -7.79
CA GLN A 229 -8.34 -28.99 -6.51
C GLN A 229 -8.70 -27.79 -5.62
N ASN A 230 -9.53 -27.99 -4.59
CA ASN A 230 -10.01 -26.95 -3.68
C ASN A 230 -8.91 -26.25 -2.86
N ARG A 231 -7.80 -26.93 -2.58
CA ARG A 231 -6.59 -26.33 -1.98
C ARG A 231 -5.56 -25.88 -3.01
N HIS A 232 -5.87 -25.99 -4.31
CA HIS A 232 -4.98 -25.78 -5.47
C HIS A 232 -3.71 -26.62 -5.38
N PHE A 233 -3.72 -27.90 -5.76
CA PHE A 233 -2.58 -28.78 -5.55
C PHE A 233 -2.21 -29.56 -6.82
N ARG A 234 -0.94 -29.51 -7.22
CA ARG A 234 -0.35 -30.42 -8.21
C ARG A 234 1.00 -30.89 -7.68
N GLU A 235 1.40 -32.11 -8.02
CA GLU A 235 2.77 -32.57 -7.73
C GLU A 235 3.78 -31.60 -8.37
N GLY A 236 4.67 -31.02 -7.56
CA GLY A 236 5.60 -30.00 -8.03
C GLY A 236 5.00 -28.60 -8.23
N ASP A 237 3.82 -28.33 -7.64
CA ASP A 237 2.99 -27.12 -7.82
C ASP A 237 3.79 -25.82 -8.12
N PRO A 238 3.78 -25.35 -9.39
CA PRO A 238 4.48 -24.14 -9.79
C PRO A 238 3.77 -22.86 -9.34
N TYR A 239 2.47 -22.93 -9.02
CA TYR A 239 1.60 -21.78 -8.71
C TYR A 239 1.57 -21.42 -7.23
N ARG A 240 2.21 -22.24 -6.39
CA ARG A 240 2.25 -22.15 -4.92
C ARG A 240 2.46 -20.74 -4.35
N ARG A 241 3.25 -19.88 -5.01
CA ARG A 241 3.56 -18.51 -4.54
C ARG A 241 2.36 -17.57 -4.67
N GLN A 242 1.69 -17.59 -5.82
CA GLN A 242 0.48 -16.78 -6.06
C GLN A 242 -0.70 -17.32 -5.24
N VAL A 243 -0.83 -18.65 -5.17
CA VAL A 243 -1.82 -19.29 -4.31
C VAL A 243 -1.62 -18.87 -2.85
N HIS A 244 -0.39 -18.92 -2.34
CA HIS A 244 -0.06 -18.48 -0.98
C HIS A 244 -0.49 -17.03 -0.71
N LEU A 245 -0.11 -16.08 -1.56
CA LEU A 245 -0.52 -14.67 -1.42
C LEU A 245 -2.04 -14.49 -1.43
N SER A 246 -2.75 -15.18 -2.32
CA SER A 246 -4.21 -15.10 -2.41
C SER A 246 -4.92 -15.68 -1.17
N ARG A 247 -4.24 -16.56 -0.42
CA ARG A 247 -4.72 -17.19 0.81
C ARG A 247 -4.30 -16.42 2.07
N TRP A 248 -3.23 -15.65 1.99
CA TRP A 248 -2.73 -14.78 3.05
C TRP A 248 -2.67 -13.31 2.62
N PRO A 249 -3.78 -12.73 2.11
CA PRO A 249 -3.73 -11.38 1.59
C PRO A 249 -3.59 -10.32 2.68
N ASP A 250 -3.76 -10.66 3.96
CA ASP A 250 -3.72 -9.74 5.09
C ASP A 250 -2.71 -10.14 6.18
N VAL A 251 -2.01 -9.12 6.69
CA VAL A 251 -0.93 -9.27 7.67
C VAL A 251 -1.45 -9.54 9.09
N PHE A 252 -2.69 -9.15 9.41
CA PHE A 252 -3.26 -9.32 10.76
C PHE A 252 -4.06 -10.62 10.93
N ARG A 253 -4.33 -11.34 9.84
CA ARG A 253 -5.09 -12.59 9.86
C ARG A 253 -4.22 -13.81 10.14
N TYR A 254 -4.61 -14.65 11.10
CA TYR A 254 -3.88 -15.86 11.48
C TYR A 254 -4.43 -17.14 10.83
N SER A 255 -5.60 -17.06 10.22
CA SER A 255 -6.20 -18.13 9.42
C SER A 255 -6.02 -17.90 7.91
N GLU A 256 -5.90 -18.98 7.14
CA GLU A 256 -5.94 -18.89 5.68
C GLU A 256 -7.31 -18.42 5.19
N THR A 257 -7.35 -17.57 4.16
CA THR A 257 -8.57 -17.35 3.37
C THR A 257 -8.83 -18.60 2.53
N ILE A 258 -10.05 -19.11 2.63
CA ILE A 258 -10.49 -20.26 1.84
C ILE A 258 -11.24 -19.70 0.65
N PRO A 259 -10.77 -19.89 -0.58
CA PRO A 259 -11.35 -19.21 -1.72
C PRO A 259 -12.65 -19.92 -2.13
N THR A 260 -13.71 -19.81 -1.32
CA THR A 260 -15.05 -20.41 -1.50
C THR A 260 -16.02 -19.49 -2.21
N GLY A 261 -15.55 -18.30 -2.49
CA GLY A 261 -16.30 -17.27 -3.15
C GLY A 261 -17.19 -16.40 -2.28
N ASN A 262 -17.23 -16.66 -0.97
CA ASN A 262 -17.93 -15.83 0.00
C ASN A 262 -17.03 -14.71 0.56
N ALA A 263 -17.64 -13.62 1.01
CA ALA A 263 -16.95 -12.56 1.73
C ALA A 263 -16.29 -13.13 3.00
N GLN A 264 -15.00 -12.86 3.19
CA GLN A 264 -14.19 -13.44 4.26
C GLN A 264 -13.39 -12.36 4.97
N GLY A 265 -14.06 -11.45 5.67
CA GLY A 265 -13.34 -10.56 6.59
C GLY A 265 -12.53 -11.37 7.61
N ALA A 266 -11.46 -10.79 8.14
CA ALA A 266 -10.78 -11.36 9.29
C ALA A 266 -11.83 -11.54 10.41
N PRO A 267 -11.93 -12.71 11.05
CA PRO A 267 -12.86 -12.87 12.18
C PRO A 267 -12.57 -11.79 13.22
N TRP A 268 -13.59 -11.06 13.67
CA TRP A 268 -13.43 -9.93 14.60
C TRP A 268 -12.61 -10.31 15.86
N TRP A 269 -12.66 -11.57 16.27
CA TRP A 269 -11.86 -12.11 17.39
C TRP A 269 -10.35 -12.24 17.09
N GLU A 270 -9.93 -12.46 15.83
CA GLU A 270 -8.51 -12.49 15.44
C GLU A 270 -7.89 -11.09 15.57
N THR A 271 -8.64 -10.06 15.19
CA THR A 271 -8.21 -8.67 15.37
C THR A 271 -8.25 -8.24 16.83
N ILE A 272 -9.28 -8.66 17.58
CA ILE A 272 -9.36 -8.40 19.01
C ILE A 272 -8.23 -9.10 19.76
N ARG A 273 -7.76 -10.28 19.35
CA ARG A 273 -6.55 -10.87 19.95
C ARG A 273 -5.36 -9.94 19.84
N LEU A 274 -5.14 -9.32 18.68
CA LEU A 274 -4.08 -8.33 18.49
C LEU A 274 -4.26 -7.17 19.47
N ALA A 275 -5.46 -6.57 19.53
CA ALA A 275 -5.79 -5.47 20.43
C ALA A 275 -5.72 -5.83 21.92
N ILE A 276 -6.14 -7.05 22.31
CA ILE A 276 -6.08 -7.56 23.69
C ILE A 276 -4.63 -7.86 24.08
N THR A 277 -3.80 -8.43 23.19
CA THR A 277 -2.36 -8.58 23.46
C THR A 277 -1.70 -7.22 23.65
N SER A 278 -2.09 -6.20 22.87
CA SER A 278 -1.62 -4.83 23.04
C SER A 278 -2.05 -4.20 24.38
N VAL A 279 -3.24 -4.52 24.89
CA VAL A 279 -3.74 -4.02 26.18
C VAL A 279 -3.17 -4.80 27.36
N GLY A 280 -2.89 -6.10 27.19
CA GLY A 280 -2.27 -6.95 28.21
C GLY A 280 -0.84 -6.53 28.57
N GLU A 281 -0.05 -6.07 27.60
CA GLU A 281 1.30 -5.53 27.81
C GLU A 281 1.28 -4.26 28.70
N VAL A 282 0.21 -3.46 28.66
CA VAL A 282 0.06 -2.24 29.48
C VAL A 282 -0.27 -2.55 30.94
N PHE A 283 -0.94 -3.67 31.22
CA PHE A 283 -1.40 -4.01 32.58
C PHE A 283 -0.46 -4.93 33.37
N PHE A 284 0.41 -5.72 32.72
CA PHE A 284 1.17 -6.76 33.42
C PHE A 284 2.68 -6.50 33.63
N SER A 285 3.30 -5.44 33.07
CA SER A 285 4.63 -5.03 33.58
C SER A 285 5.11 -3.66 33.07
N PRO A 286 5.44 -2.70 33.94
CA PRO A 286 6.25 -1.53 33.57
C PRO A 286 7.72 -1.88 33.27
N LEU A 287 8.13 -3.15 33.43
CA LEU A 287 9.53 -3.59 33.45
C LEU A 287 9.88 -4.61 32.37
N ILE A 288 8.94 -5.01 31.51
CA ILE A 288 9.20 -5.93 30.39
C ILE A 288 9.09 -5.16 29.08
N LYS A 289 10.24 -4.78 28.51
CA LYS A 289 10.36 -4.23 27.15
C LYS A 289 10.41 -5.35 26.11
N THR A 290 9.34 -6.13 26.00
CA THR A 290 9.11 -7.09 24.90
C THR A 290 7.61 -7.05 24.66
N GLY A 291 7.05 -6.77 23.48
CA GLY A 291 7.56 -6.80 22.11
C GLY A 291 6.63 -7.59 21.19
N ASP A 292 5.49 -8.09 21.70
CA ASP A 292 4.64 -9.06 21.03
C ASP A 292 3.83 -8.43 19.91
N VAL A 293 3.44 -7.15 20.02
CA VAL A 293 2.67 -6.45 18.97
C VAL A 293 3.54 -6.08 17.75
N PRO A 294 4.70 -5.42 17.89
CA PRO A 294 5.59 -5.19 16.75
C PRO A 294 6.05 -6.48 16.08
N SER A 295 6.31 -7.53 16.89
CA SER A 295 6.63 -8.86 16.38
C SER A 295 5.46 -9.46 15.61
N ALA A 296 4.24 -9.47 16.17
CA ALA A 296 3.06 -9.99 15.48
C ALA A 296 2.79 -9.29 14.14
N TYR A 297 3.01 -7.97 14.07
CA TYR A 297 2.91 -7.24 12.81
C TYR A 297 3.99 -7.65 11.81
N GLN A 298 5.25 -7.74 12.26
CA GLN A 298 6.34 -8.22 11.44
C GLN A 298 6.05 -9.64 10.91
N TYR A 299 5.58 -10.52 11.78
CA TYR A 299 5.29 -11.92 11.49
C TYR A 299 4.11 -12.00 10.51
N GLY A 300 3.17 -11.08 10.63
CA GLY A 300 2.11 -10.85 9.66
C GLY A 300 2.61 -10.50 8.27
N ILE A 301 3.48 -9.49 8.17
CA ILE A 301 4.11 -9.07 6.92
C ILE A 301 4.90 -10.23 6.32
N GLU A 302 5.71 -10.91 7.11
CA GLU A 302 6.58 -11.96 6.62
C GLU A 302 5.81 -13.22 6.22
N ARG A 303 4.80 -13.62 6.98
CA ARG A 303 3.90 -14.71 6.61
C ARG A 303 3.26 -14.47 5.26
N ALA A 304 2.71 -13.28 5.04
CA ALA A 304 2.03 -12.96 3.78
C ALA A 304 3.04 -12.78 2.64
N TRP A 305 4.11 -12.03 2.87
CA TRP A 305 4.94 -11.46 1.81
C TRP A 305 6.39 -11.94 1.77
N ALA A 306 6.93 -12.65 2.75
CA ALA A 306 8.34 -13.07 2.74
C ALA A 306 8.55 -14.57 2.59
N LEU A 307 7.62 -15.37 3.12
CA LEU A 307 7.76 -16.81 3.14
C LEU A 307 7.67 -17.41 1.72
N ASN A 308 8.56 -18.34 1.43
CA ASN A 308 8.62 -19.07 0.18
C ASN A 308 8.03 -20.47 0.35
N PRO A 309 6.80 -20.73 -0.13
CA PRO A 309 6.17 -22.02 0.04
C PRO A 309 6.91 -23.11 -0.74
N ASN A 310 7.07 -24.27 -0.11
CA ASN A 310 7.55 -25.50 -0.75
C ASN A 310 6.53 -25.98 -1.79
N PRO A 311 7.00 -26.64 -2.87
CA PRO A 311 6.12 -27.47 -3.69
C PRO A 311 5.40 -28.48 -2.80
N ARG A 312 4.08 -28.57 -2.96
CA ARG A 312 3.30 -29.53 -2.22
C ARG A 312 3.45 -30.90 -2.88
N THR A 313 3.40 -31.95 -2.07
CA THR A 313 3.43 -33.36 -2.53
C THR A 313 2.12 -34.12 -2.28
N SER A 314 1.20 -33.56 -1.50
CA SER A 314 -0.15 -34.12 -1.31
C SER A 314 -1.22 -33.01 -1.22
N PRO A 315 -2.46 -33.28 -1.64
CA PRO A 315 -3.58 -32.33 -1.54
C PRO A 315 -3.97 -31.95 -0.11
N TYR A 316 -3.61 -32.78 0.86
CA TYR A 316 -3.86 -32.54 2.28
C TYR A 316 -2.69 -31.86 2.99
N GLN A 317 -1.58 -31.62 2.30
CA GLN A 317 -0.41 -30.97 2.87
C GLN A 317 -0.66 -29.47 3.03
N ASP A 318 -0.54 -28.98 4.26
CA ASP A 318 -0.52 -27.55 4.54
C ASP A 318 0.78 -26.90 4.02
N PHE A 319 0.78 -25.57 3.94
CA PHE A 319 1.99 -24.84 3.57
C PHE A 319 3.15 -25.17 4.52
N SER A 320 4.31 -25.37 3.90
CA SER A 320 5.62 -25.38 4.55
C SER A 320 6.52 -24.48 3.74
N TYR A 321 7.56 -23.93 4.34
CA TYR A 321 8.36 -22.89 3.71
C TYR A 321 9.84 -23.29 3.69
N THR A 322 10.58 -22.89 2.67
CA THR A 322 12.04 -23.14 2.60
C THR A 322 12.81 -22.22 3.54
N ASN A 323 12.22 -21.08 3.86
CA ASN A 323 12.88 -19.95 4.50
C ASN A 323 12.26 -19.54 5.84
N ASP A 324 11.48 -20.41 6.46
CA ASP A 324 11.05 -20.23 7.84
C ASP A 324 12.10 -20.74 8.84
N THR A 325 11.85 -20.43 10.12
CA THR A 325 12.64 -20.86 11.28
C THR A 325 12.39 -22.33 11.70
N GLY A 326 11.45 -23.04 11.04
CA GLY A 326 11.14 -24.44 11.30
C GLY A 326 10.23 -24.76 12.50
N LYS A 327 8.91 -24.52 12.35
CA LYS A 327 7.70 -25.10 13.06
C LYS A 327 7.56 -24.99 14.61
N PRO A 328 6.31 -24.85 15.18
CA PRO A 328 5.01 -25.38 14.74
C PRO A 328 4.00 -24.37 14.18
N GLN A 329 3.02 -24.91 13.45
CA GLN A 329 1.99 -24.20 12.66
C GLN A 329 1.02 -23.39 13.53
N THR A 330 1.16 -22.06 13.54
CA THR A 330 0.16 -21.00 13.86
C THR A 330 0.87 -19.64 13.65
N SER A 331 0.52 -18.58 14.39
CA SER A 331 1.08 -17.21 14.35
C SER A 331 2.61 -17.08 14.43
N GLY A 332 3.34 -18.18 14.59
CA GLY A 332 4.81 -18.24 14.64
C GLY A 332 5.51 -18.49 13.29
N TRP A 333 4.80 -18.48 12.16
CA TRP A 333 5.48 -18.49 10.85
C TRP A 333 6.13 -17.14 10.58
N HIS A 334 7.46 -17.17 10.57
CA HIS A 334 8.30 -16.00 10.39
C HIS A 334 9.49 -16.36 9.50
N LEU A 335 9.98 -15.38 8.76
CA LEU A 335 11.19 -15.51 7.95
C LEU A 335 12.35 -15.80 8.89
N ASP A 336 13.17 -16.78 8.53
CA ASP A 336 14.42 -17.00 9.23
C ASP A 336 15.31 -15.76 9.04
N PRO A 337 15.64 -15.03 10.13
CA PRO A 337 16.40 -13.80 10.05
C PRO A 337 17.82 -14.03 9.53
N THR A 338 18.29 -15.28 9.47
CA THR A 338 19.58 -15.65 8.89
C THR A 338 19.50 -15.98 7.41
N LYS A 339 18.32 -16.26 6.86
CA LYS A 339 18.14 -16.62 5.43
C LYS A 339 17.83 -15.41 4.55
N ALA A 340 17.32 -14.32 5.11
CA ALA A 340 16.95 -13.14 4.35
C ALA A 340 17.52 -11.86 4.98
N THR A 341 18.78 -11.60 4.65
CA THR A 341 19.54 -10.44 5.14
C THR A 341 19.98 -9.52 4.00
N TRP A 342 20.29 -8.26 4.32
CA TRP A 342 20.93 -7.35 3.37
C TRP A 342 22.28 -7.87 2.86
N GLN A 343 23.03 -8.59 3.70
CA GLN A 343 24.30 -9.19 3.30
C GLN A 343 24.12 -10.30 2.25
N GLN A 344 23.13 -11.17 2.41
CA GLN A 344 22.82 -12.20 1.39
C GLN A 344 22.32 -11.56 0.10
N LEU A 345 21.53 -10.50 0.21
CA LEU A 345 21.07 -9.76 -0.95
C LEU A 345 22.25 -9.07 -1.67
N ARG A 346 23.24 -8.55 -0.93
CA ARG A 346 24.48 -8.04 -1.51
C ARG A 346 25.25 -9.11 -2.29
N VAL A 347 25.43 -10.30 -1.69
CA VAL A 347 26.06 -11.44 -2.38
C VAL A 347 25.30 -11.80 -3.66
N LEU A 348 23.96 -11.69 -3.64
CA LEU A 348 23.13 -11.92 -4.81
C LEU A 348 23.43 -10.91 -5.94
N TYR A 349 23.64 -9.61 -5.64
CA TYR A 349 24.03 -8.61 -6.66
C TYR A 349 25.44 -8.83 -7.22
N GLU A 350 26.37 -9.32 -6.38
CA GLU A 350 27.75 -9.59 -6.79
C GLU A 350 27.86 -10.84 -7.68
N ASP A 351 26.85 -11.72 -7.65
CA ASP A 351 26.77 -12.92 -8.47
C ASP A 351 26.19 -12.66 -9.87
N LYS A 352 27.09 -12.53 -10.86
CA LYS A 352 26.75 -12.29 -12.27
C LYS A 352 25.89 -13.39 -12.91
N SER A 353 25.81 -14.59 -12.33
CA SER A 353 24.98 -15.68 -12.87
C SER A 353 23.48 -15.49 -12.60
N THR A 354 23.13 -14.59 -11.68
CA THR A 354 21.75 -14.40 -11.22
C THR A 354 20.91 -13.51 -12.14
N GLY A 355 21.51 -12.98 -13.21
CA GLY A 355 20.89 -11.99 -14.09
C GLY A 355 20.79 -10.61 -13.46
N LYS A 356 20.13 -9.68 -14.14
CA LYS A 356 19.90 -8.33 -13.62
C LYS A 356 18.95 -8.38 -12.42
N ILE A 357 19.33 -7.69 -11.36
CA ILE A 357 18.51 -7.49 -10.15
C ILE A 357 18.42 -5.98 -9.94
N PRO A 358 17.21 -5.40 -9.85
CA PRO A 358 17.09 -3.98 -9.54
C PRO A 358 17.63 -3.73 -8.14
N LEU A 359 18.43 -2.69 -7.94
CA LEU A 359 18.87 -2.24 -6.61
C LEU A 359 17.67 -1.93 -5.72
N TRP A 360 17.56 -2.61 -4.58
CA TRP A 360 16.55 -2.30 -3.58
C TRP A 360 16.97 -1.10 -2.74
N ILE A 361 16.13 -0.06 -2.76
CA ILE A 361 16.21 1.10 -1.88
C ILE A 361 14.97 1.09 -0.98
N LEU A 362 15.14 0.71 0.27
CA LEU A 362 14.06 0.73 1.25
C LEU A 362 14.09 2.06 2.00
N ASN A 363 12.96 2.76 2.03
CA ASN A 363 12.85 4.08 2.66
C ASN A 363 12.09 3.98 3.98
N ALA A 364 12.74 4.45 5.05
CA ALA A 364 12.14 4.71 6.35
C ALA A 364 12.23 6.20 6.69
N SER A 365 11.63 6.60 7.81
CA SER A 365 11.64 7.97 8.30
C SER A 365 12.34 8.04 9.65
N ASN A 366 13.25 9.00 9.83
CA ASN A 366 13.78 9.33 11.17
C ASN A 366 12.95 10.42 11.88
N ALA A 367 11.73 10.68 11.40
CA ALA A 367 10.83 11.73 11.87
C ALA A 367 9.60 11.17 12.60
N PRO A 368 9.10 11.87 13.63
CA PRO A 368 7.83 11.53 14.24
C PRO A 368 6.64 11.82 13.31
N ARG A 369 5.55 11.10 13.54
CA ARG A 369 4.29 11.31 12.81
C ARG A 369 3.82 12.76 13.00
N GLY A 370 3.42 13.42 11.92
CA GLY A 370 2.95 14.81 11.93
C GLY A 370 4.05 15.86 11.82
N ALA A 371 5.33 15.46 11.73
CA ALA A 371 6.43 16.41 11.53
C ALA A 371 6.51 17.01 10.10
N GLY A 372 5.61 16.59 9.20
CA GLY A 372 5.59 16.97 7.79
C GLY A 372 6.65 16.26 6.95
N THR A 373 6.48 16.30 5.63
CA THR A 373 7.39 15.70 4.65
C THR A 373 8.66 16.54 4.48
N ASP A 374 9.81 15.88 4.54
CA ASP A 374 11.13 16.52 4.53
C ASP A 374 12.18 15.55 3.96
N GLN A 375 12.90 15.98 2.94
CA GLN A 375 13.90 15.16 2.26
C GLN A 375 15.06 14.75 3.16
N SER A 376 15.38 15.57 4.17
CA SER A 376 16.49 15.30 5.07
C SER A 376 16.23 14.08 5.97
N ARG A 377 14.96 13.67 6.06
CA ARG A 377 14.44 12.64 6.95
C ARG A 377 14.23 11.29 6.30
N ILE A 378 14.33 11.24 4.97
CA ILE A 378 14.33 10.00 4.20
C ILE A 378 15.58 9.21 4.61
N PHE A 379 15.35 8.11 5.33
CA PHE A 379 16.39 7.18 5.70
C PHE A 379 16.38 6.01 4.72
N GLU A 380 17.39 5.98 3.86
CA GLU A 380 17.56 4.93 2.87
C GLU A 380 18.28 3.73 3.49
N ILE A 381 17.85 2.52 3.15
CA ILE A 381 18.55 1.27 3.44
C ILE A 381 18.71 0.51 2.13
N THR A 382 19.94 0.11 1.83
CA THR A 382 20.31 -0.68 0.65
C THR A 382 21.30 -1.78 1.09
N PRO A 383 21.58 -2.79 0.25
CA PRO A 383 22.66 -3.74 0.51
C PRO A 383 24.06 -3.11 0.57
N PHE A 384 24.20 -1.87 0.08
CA PHE A 384 25.49 -1.18 -0.08
C PHE A 384 25.68 -0.03 0.88
N GLY A 385 24.69 0.26 1.72
CA GLY A 385 24.74 1.38 2.64
C GLY A 385 23.38 1.77 3.19
N GLN A 386 23.40 2.70 4.14
CA GLN A 386 22.22 3.24 4.76
C GLN A 386 22.45 4.69 5.20
N GLY A 387 21.40 5.47 5.38
CA GLY A 387 21.53 6.82 5.94
C GLY A 387 20.46 7.81 5.52
N SER A 388 20.58 9.01 6.07
CA SER A 388 19.79 10.19 5.71
C SER A 388 20.65 11.46 5.77
N GLU A 389 20.14 12.61 5.34
CA GLU A 389 20.90 13.87 5.50
C GLU A 389 21.14 14.24 6.96
N LEU A 390 20.21 13.89 7.84
CA LEU A 390 20.33 14.16 9.27
C LEU A 390 21.30 13.22 9.97
N THR A 391 21.33 11.95 9.55
CA THR A 391 22.13 10.90 10.22
C THR A 391 23.48 10.66 9.56
N GLY A 392 23.64 11.05 8.29
CA GLY A 392 24.76 10.69 7.45
C GLY A 392 24.59 9.37 6.73
N TYR A 393 25.45 9.15 5.73
CA TYR A 393 25.42 7.98 4.88
C TYR A 393 26.62 7.06 5.12
N LEU A 394 26.32 5.80 5.42
CA LEU A 394 27.28 4.75 5.67
C LEU A 394 27.38 4.03 4.34
N ARG A 395 28.55 4.15 3.70
CA ARG A 395 28.81 3.54 2.40
C ARG A 395 29.67 2.31 2.60
N GLY A 396 29.19 1.17 2.13
CA GLY A 396 29.77 -0.14 2.43
C GLY A 396 29.49 -0.61 3.86
N GLY A 397 29.51 -1.93 4.05
CA GLY A 397 29.17 -2.57 5.32
C GLY A 397 27.74 -3.12 5.36
N VAL A 398 27.42 -3.83 6.44
CA VAL A 398 26.09 -4.38 6.67
C VAL A 398 25.22 -3.29 7.31
N PRO A 399 23.99 -3.05 6.81
CA PRO A 399 23.04 -2.14 7.46
C PRO A 399 22.82 -2.45 8.95
N SER A 400 22.47 -1.42 9.73
CA SER A 400 22.26 -1.54 11.19
C SER A 400 21.13 -2.51 11.53
N ILE A 401 20.11 -2.59 10.67
CA ILE A 401 19.09 -3.65 10.71
C ILE A 401 19.54 -4.71 9.70
N ALA A 402 19.94 -5.88 10.17
CA ALA A 402 20.57 -6.88 9.31
C ALA A 402 19.57 -7.66 8.44
N ASP A 403 18.41 -8.00 9.01
CA ASP A 403 17.38 -8.79 8.34
C ASP A 403 16.37 -7.93 7.56
N LEU A 404 15.87 -8.48 6.47
CA LEU A 404 14.98 -7.77 5.56
C LEU A 404 13.59 -7.52 6.17
N GLY A 405 13.11 -8.46 6.99
CA GLY A 405 11.78 -8.39 7.60
C GLY A 405 11.64 -7.25 8.62
N THR A 406 12.60 -7.13 9.54
CA THR A 406 12.67 -6.01 10.49
C THR A 406 12.86 -4.67 9.78
N SER A 407 13.65 -4.64 8.69
CA SER A 407 13.84 -3.44 7.88
C SER A 407 12.52 -2.98 7.24
N VAL A 408 11.72 -3.93 6.74
CA VAL A 408 10.40 -3.66 6.16
C VAL A 408 9.41 -3.20 7.23
N ARG A 409 9.43 -3.78 8.44
CA ARG A 409 8.63 -3.26 9.56
C ARG A 409 8.99 -1.81 9.87
N ALA A 410 10.27 -1.46 9.94
CA ALA A 410 10.70 -0.08 10.17
C ALA A 410 10.13 0.87 9.13
N SER A 411 10.15 0.49 7.84
CA SER A 411 9.56 1.25 6.73
C SER A 411 8.02 1.33 6.77
N ALA A 412 7.34 0.48 7.54
CA ALA A 412 5.88 0.30 7.52
C ALA A 412 5.18 0.60 8.85
N ALA A 413 5.87 1.25 9.78
CA ALA A 413 5.41 1.54 11.12
C ALA A 413 4.44 2.75 11.18
N ALA A 414 3.33 2.71 10.43
CA ALA A 414 2.41 3.84 10.27
C ALA A 414 1.67 4.25 11.57
N LEU A 415 1.51 3.32 12.50
CA LEU A 415 0.88 3.52 13.80
C LEU A 415 1.89 3.84 14.92
N ASP A 416 3.15 4.07 14.56
CA ASP A 416 4.20 4.36 15.52
C ASP A 416 3.95 5.70 16.24
N ALA A 417 3.83 5.61 17.56
CA ALA A 417 3.48 6.74 18.43
C ALA A 417 4.72 7.60 18.74
N GLN A 418 5.44 8.03 17.72
CA GLN A 418 6.58 8.91 17.95
C GLN A 418 6.09 10.28 18.47
N GLY A 419 6.36 10.59 19.74
CA GLY A 419 6.17 11.93 20.32
C GLY A 419 4.94 12.14 21.22
N ALA A 420 4.19 11.11 21.60
CA ALA A 420 3.17 11.25 22.65
C ALA A 420 3.84 11.33 24.03
N GLY A 421 4.19 12.54 24.48
CA GLY A 421 4.72 12.75 25.83
C GLY A 421 3.77 12.24 26.92
N GLU A 422 4.28 12.06 28.15
CA GLU A 422 3.57 11.55 29.36
C GLU A 422 2.17 12.15 29.61
N LYS A 423 1.87 13.35 29.09
CA LYS A 423 0.55 13.99 29.24
C LYS A 423 -0.55 13.40 28.34
N TYR A 424 -0.22 12.74 27.23
CA TYR A 424 -1.23 12.11 26.36
C TYR A 424 -1.72 10.77 26.92
N ALA A 425 -0.88 10.09 27.71
CA ALA A 425 -1.26 8.89 28.46
C ALA A 425 -2.33 9.18 29.54
N GLN A 426 -2.50 10.44 29.96
CA GLN A 426 -3.50 10.84 30.97
C GLN A 426 -4.88 11.18 30.39
N SER A 427 -5.04 11.25 29.06
CA SER A 427 -6.33 11.58 28.40
C SER A 427 -7.06 10.36 27.82
N LEU A 428 -6.78 9.17 28.33
CA LEU A 428 -7.41 7.89 27.96
C LEU A 428 -8.95 7.96 28.12
N SER A 429 -9.64 8.44 27.09
CA SER A 429 -11.05 8.19 26.88
C SER A 429 -11.24 6.79 26.26
N PRO A 430 -12.43 6.18 26.37
CA PRO A 430 -12.73 4.85 25.79
C PRO A 430 -12.49 4.74 24.27
N ARG A 431 -12.17 5.86 23.60
CA ARG A 431 -11.95 6.03 22.16
C ARG A 431 -10.57 5.56 21.67
N ASN A 432 -9.58 5.34 22.55
CA ASN A 432 -8.20 4.93 22.19
C ASN A 432 -7.89 3.43 22.47
N PHE A 433 -8.91 2.61 22.72
CA PHE A 433 -8.73 1.28 23.31
C PHE A 433 -8.30 0.17 22.32
N MET A 434 -8.45 0.37 21.00
CA MET A 434 -8.25 -0.71 20.02
C MET A 434 -6.80 -0.90 19.55
N PHE A 435 -5.91 0.07 19.77
CA PHE A 435 -4.49 0.01 19.41
C PHE A 435 -3.70 0.91 20.38
N PRO A 436 -3.28 0.43 21.56
CA PRO A 436 -2.46 1.22 22.46
C PRO A 436 -1.10 1.56 21.83
N LEU A 437 -0.44 2.55 22.43
CA LEU A 437 0.80 3.23 22.04
C LEU A 437 2.03 2.29 21.91
N ALA A 438 1.99 1.32 21.00
CA ALA A 438 3.15 0.47 20.71
C ALA A 438 4.18 1.24 19.86
N GLU A 439 5.47 1.02 20.14
CA GLU A 439 6.58 1.44 19.27
C GLU A 439 6.65 0.44 18.10
N TRP A 440 6.01 0.77 16.97
CA TRP A 440 5.97 -0.11 15.79
C TRP A 440 7.27 -0.01 14.98
N GLY A 441 7.98 1.11 15.14
CA GLY A 441 9.24 1.41 14.46
C GLY A 441 10.42 0.60 15.01
N GLU A 442 11.62 0.94 14.56
CA GLU A 442 12.86 0.26 14.97
C GLU A 442 13.90 1.26 15.48
N THR A 443 14.48 1.00 16.64
CA THR A 443 15.52 1.87 17.20
C THR A 443 16.90 1.31 16.89
N VAL A 444 17.60 1.94 15.95
CA VAL A 444 18.91 1.49 15.49
C VAL A 444 20.04 2.24 16.17
N LYS A 445 21.18 1.59 16.32
CA LYS A 445 22.41 2.24 16.77
C LYS A 445 22.92 3.18 15.68
N ASN A 446 23.38 4.36 16.09
CA ASN A 446 24.03 5.30 15.21
C ASN A 446 25.43 4.78 14.85
N PRO A 447 25.71 4.48 13.57
CA PRO A 447 27.02 3.95 13.18
C PRO A 447 28.12 5.02 13.11
N PHE A 448 27.79 6.32 13.18
CA PHE A 448 28.75 7.41 13.02
C PHE A 448 29.16 8.08 14.33
N GLN A 449 28.42 7.92 15.44
CA GLN A 449 28.61 8.75 16.64
C GLN A 449 28.33 8.07 17.98
N ASP A 450 28.92 8.64 19.03
CA ASP A 450 28.58 8.38 20.44
C ASP A 450 27.30 9.10 20.93
N SER A 451 26.74 10.06 20.18
CA SER A 451 25.47 10.73 20.52
C SER A 451 24.83 11.45 19.31
N PRO A 452 23.52 11.27 19.02
CA PRO A 452 22.64 10.33 19.69
C PRO A 452 23.10 8.90 19.40
N LYS A 453 23.24 8.08 20.45
CA LYS A 453 23.69 6.68 20.34
C LYS A 453 22.78 5.83 19.48
N ARG A 454 21.51 6.25 19.39
CA ARG A 454 20.46 5.56 18.66
C ARG A 454 19.51 6.58 18.04
N PHE A 455 18.92 6.23 16.91
CA PHE A 455 17.80 6.95 16.34
C PHE A 455 16.68 5.96 16.02
N HIS A 456 15.45 6.46 16.01
CA HIS A 456 14.26 5.64 15.81
C HIS A 456 13.73 5.84 14.40
N LEU A 457 13.51 4.72 13.70
CA LEU A 457 13.01 4.65 12.35
C LEU A 457 11.52 4.29 12.38
N SER A 458 10.69 5.06 11.68
CA SER A 458 9.27 4.78 11.43
C SER A 458 8.95 4.76 9.94
N ASP A 459 7.64 4.67 9.64
CA ASP A 459 7.09 4.60 8.30
C ASP A 459 7.70 5.67 7.37
N GLY A 460 8.26 5.21 6.25
CA GLY A 460 8.90 6.09 5.27
C GLY A 460 7.91 7.11 4.66
N GLY A 461 6.62 6.82 4.70
CA GLY A 461 5.55 7.71 4.26
C GLY A 461 5.45 9.00 5.06
N HIS A 462 6.01 9.04 6.27
CA HIS A 462 6.12 10.30 7.04
C HIS A 462 7.11 11.29 6.40
N SER A 463 8.08 10.80 5.62
CA SER A 463 9.08 11.62 4.94
C SER A 463 8.73 11.85 3.46
N GLU A 464 8.54 10.77 2.70
CA GLU A 464 8.21 10.81 1.26
C GLU A 464 7.55 9.48 0.85
N ASN A 465 6.23 9.47 0.68
CA ASN A 465 5.45 8.23 0.57
C ASN A 465 5.53 7.52 -0.79
N LEU A 466 5.94 8.20 -1.87
CA LEU A 466 6.01 7.60 -3.21
C LEU A 466 7.34 6.87 -3.45
N GLY A 467 8.39 7.16 -2.67
CA GLY A 467 9.74 6.61 -2.83
C GLY A 467 10.48 7.13 -4.07
N VAL A 468 9.98 8.18 -4.73
CA VAL A 468 10.54 8.72 -5.97
C VAL A 468 11.82 9.48 -5.73
N TYR A 469 11.91 10.19 -4.60
CA TYR A 469 13.02 11.11 -4.35
C TYR A 469 14.37 10.37 -4.33
N SER A 470 14.42 9.17 -3.75
CA SER A 470 15.62 8.31 -3.73
C SER A 470 16.06 7.77 -5.09
N LEU A 471 15.15 7.64 -6.05
CA LEU A 471 15.49 7.31 -7.45
C LEU A 471 16.04 8.52 -8.19
N LEU A 472 15.41 9.68 -8.01
CA LEU A 472 15.90 10.94 -8.60
C LEU A 472 17.30 11.27 -8.10
N ARG A 473 17.60 11.02 -6.82
CA ARG A 473 18.96 11.16 -6.27
C ARG A 473 20.02 10.34 -6.99
N ARG A 474 19.63 9.22 -7.61
CA ARG A 474 20.50 8.35 -8.42
C ARG A 474 20.43 8.69 -9.93
N GLY A 475 19.92 9.88 -10.27
CA GLY A 475 19.84 10.37 -11.64
C GLY A 475 18.89 9.59 -12.54
N ALA A 476 17.83 8.97 -11.97
CA ALA A 476 16.93 8.12 -12.72
C ALA A 476 16.31 8.82 -13.94
N ARG A 477 16.38 8.18 -15.12
CA ARG A 477 15.89 8.73 -16.39
C ARG A 477 14.44 8.41 -16.66
N ASP A 478 14.04 7.14 -16.54
CA ASP A 478 12.65 6.70 -16.56
C ASP A 478 12.25 6.25 -15.17
N VAL A 479 11.22 6.85 -14.60
CA VAL A 479 10.71 6.49 -13.27
C VAL A 479 9.26 6.07 -13.38
N ILE A 480 8.98 4.79 -13.13
CA ILE A 480 7.64 4.28 -12.95
C ILE A 480 7.24 4.55 -11.51
N VAL A 481 6.19 5.34 -11.29
CA VAL A 481 5.74 5.76 -9.96
C VAL A 481 4.42 5.07 -9.65
N VAL A 482 4.41 4.13 -8.72
CA VAL A 482 3.20 3.44 -8.28
C VAL A 482 2.64 4.16 -7.06
N ASP A 483 1.58 4.94 -7.25
CA ASP A 483 0.83 5.58 -6.18
C ASP A 483 -0.41 4.76 -5.83
N ALA A 484 -0.31 4.01 -4.73
CA ALA A 484 -1.38 3.20 -4.17
C ALA A 484 -1.89 3.73 -2.81
N ALA A 485 -1.58 4.98 -2.47
CA ALA A 485 -2.11 5.63 -1.28
C ALA A 485 -3.63 5.82 -1.39
N ALA A 486 -4.32 5.79 -0.24
CA ALA A 486 -5.75 6.02 -0.20
C ALA A 486 -5.99 7.49 -0.49
N ASP A 487 -6.67 7.76 -1.60
CA ASP A 487 -6.93 9.11 -2.07
C ASP A 487 -8.38 9.21 -2.54
N VAL A 488 -9.28 9.07 -1.57
CA VAL A 488 -10.74 9.14 -1.78
C VAL A 488 -11.14 10.48 -2.41
N GLU A 489 -10.51 11.56 -1.95
CA GLU A 489 -10.77 12.93 -2.36
C GLU A 489 -10.02 13.32 -3.64
N GLY A 490 -9.14 12.46 -4.16
CA GLY A 490 -8.36 12.74 -5.38
C GLY A 490 -7.38 13.91 -5.25
N ARG A 491 -6.93 14.22 -4.03
CA ARG A 491 -6.11 15.40 -3.73
C ARG A 491 -4.64 15.21 -4.08
N MET A 492 -4.24 14.00 -4.45
CA MET A 492 -2.87 13.69 -4.87
C MET A 492 -1.84 14.14 -3.82
N ALA A 493 -2.15 13.98 -2.53
CA ALA A 493 -1.40 14.57 -1.41
C ALA A 493 0.09 14.18 -1.44
N ASP A 494 0.40 12.91 -1.70
CA ASP A 494 1.77 12.41 -1.78
C ASP A 494 2.53 12.99 -2.98
N LEU A 495 1.86 13.13 -4.13
CA LEU A 495 2.42 13.78 -5.32
C LEU A 495 2.68 15.27 -5.08
N CYS A 496 1.78 15.96 -4.38
CA CYS A 496 1.93 17.35 -3.98
C CYS A 496 3.06 17.56 -2.96
N ALA A 497 3.24 16.61 -2.03
CA ALA A 497 4.35 16.62 -1.10
C ALA A 497 5.69 16.46 -1.83
N LEU A 498 5.81 15.45 -2.72
CA LEU A 498 6.99 15.27 -3.56
C LEU A 498 7.28 16.52 -4.38
N ARG A 499 6.29 17.08 -5.08
CA ARG A 499 6.44 18.31 -5.85
C ARG A 499 6.99 19.46 -4.99
N SER A 500 6.45 19.63 -3.79
CA SER A 500 6.90 20.68 -2.86
C SER A 500 8.35 20.48 -2.43
N MET A 501 8.78 19.23 -2.22
CA MET A 501 10.18 18.89 -1.92
C MET A 501 11.11 19.19 -3.10
N LEU A 502 10.73 18.79 -4.31
CA LEU A 502 11.49 19.05 -5.53
C LEU A 502 11.63 20.56 -5.80
N ALA A 503 10.56 21.33 -5.61
CA ALA A 503 10.56 22.77 -5.82
C ALA A 503 11.55 23.51 -4.89
N LYS A 504 11.72 23.06 -3.64
CA LYS A 504 12.72 23.60 -2.70
C LYS A 504 14.15 23.45 -3.24
N GLU A 505 14.38 22.47 -4.10
CA GLU A 505 15.67 22.19 -4.73
C GLU A 505 15.70 22.64 -6.20
N LYS A 506 14.79 23.52 -6.61
CA LYS A 506 14.68 24.04 -7.99
C LYS A 506 14.44 22.96 -9.05
N VAL A 507 14.06 21.75 -8.64
CA VAL A 507 13.67 20.66 -9.52
C VAL A 507 12.16 20.78 -9.76
N THR A 508 11.74 20.68 -11.01
CA THR A 508 10.33 20.91 -11.38
C THR A 508 9.66 19.62 -11.83
N LEU A 509 8.55 19.25 -11.22
CA LEU A 509 7.69 18.13 -11.65
C LEU A 509 6.50 18.66 -12.46
N LYS A 510 6.30 18.14 -13.68
CA LYS A 510 5.21 18.55 -14.60
C LYS A 510 4.49 17.35 -15.20
N PHE A 511 3.22 17.54 -15.53
CA PHE A 511 2.39 16.62 -16.31
C PHE A 511 1.71 17.44 -17.42
N SER A 512 1.90 17.04 -18.67
CA SER A 512 1.65 17.91 -19.83
C SER A 512 0.20 17.94 -20.32
N SER A 513 -0.62 16.91 -20.08
CA SER A 513 -1.98 16.84 -20.62
C SER A 513 -3.04 16.26 -19.69
N GLU A 514 -2.63 15.45 -18.71
CA GLU A 514 -3.53 14.61 -17.92
C GLU A 514 -3.84 15.20 -16.53
N LEU A 515 -2.87 15.89 -15.92
CA LEU A 515 -2.99 16.53 -14.61
C LEU A 515 -2.83 18.05 -14.72
N THR A 516 -3.56 18.68 -15.65
CA THR A 516 -3.43 20.10 -16.00
C THR A 516 -3.76 21.08 -14.87
N GLN A 517 -4.46 20.63 -13.82
CA GLN A 517 -4.83 21.42 -12.65
C GLN A 517 -4.06 21.02 -11.39
N LEU A 518 -2.94 20.29 -11.53
CA LEU A 518 -2.17 19.80 -10.39
C LEU A 518 -1.70 20.95 -9.48
N ASP A 519 -1.35 22.10 -10.05
CA ASP A 519 -0.97 23.33 -9.33
C ASP A 519 -2.07 23.75 -8.35
N THR A 520 -3.28 23.93 -8.88
CA THR A 520 -4.44 24.34 -8.09
C THR A 520 -4.85 23.27 -7.08
N VAL A 521 -4.76 21.98 -7.43
CA VAL A 521 -5.04 20.86 -6.50
C VAL A 521 -4.04 20.88 -5.34
N CYS A 522 -2.74 21.07 -5.61
CA CYS A 522 -1.73 21.15 -4.56
C CYS A 522 -1.83 22.42 -3.71
N GLU A 523 -2.21 23.56 -4.30
CA GLU A 523 -2.47 24.81 -3.54
C GLU A 523 -3.70 24.68 -2.63
N GLY A 524 -4.78 24.06 -3.12
CA GLY A 524 -5.97 23.73 -2.32
C GLY A 524 -5.71 22.64 -1.26
N ALA A 525 -4.68 21.83 -1.44
CA ALA A 525 -4.16 20.94 -0.40
C ALA A 525 -3.45 21.69 0.73
N ILE A 526 -2.90 22.87 0.45
CA ILE A 526 -1.99 23.62 1.34
C ILE A 526 -2.52 25.05 1.54
N GLY A 527 -3.53 25.22 2.39
CA GLY A 527 -3.57 26.39 3.29
C GLY A 527 -4.39 27.63 2.94
N ASN A 528 -5.29 27.64 1.95
CA ASN A 528 -6.26 28.74 1.81
C ASN A 528 -7.71 28.31 2.12
N PRO A 529 -8.30 28.73 3.26
CA PRO A 529 -9.69 28.40 3.65
C PRO A 529 -10.76 28.89 2.66
N HIS A 530 -10.42 29.86 1.79
CA HIS A 530 -11.32 30.46 0.82
C HIS A 530 -11.18 29.88 -0.59
N SER A 531 -10.17 29.03 -0.84
CA SER A 531 -10.00 28.40 -2.14
C SER A 531 -10.95 27.20 -2.30
N LYS A 532 -11.50 27.02 -3.50
CA LYS A 532 -12.25 25.79 -3.81
C LYS A 532 -11.32 24.60 -3.62
N LEU A 533 -11.71 23.66 -2.75
CA LEU A 533 -11.01 22.40 -2.60
C LEU A 533 -11.25 21.58 -3.87
N LEU A 534 -10.20 21.36 -4.65
CA LEU A 534 -10.24 20.57 -5.89
C LEU A 534 -9.55 19.22 -5.69
N GLY A 535 -9.98 18.23 -6.47
CA GLY A 535 -9.43 16.89 -6.47
C GLY A 535 -9.88 16.11 -7.69
N TYR A 536 -9.05 15.18 -8.15
CA TYR A 536 -9.32 14.40 -9.36
C TYR A 536 -10.26 13.24 -9.07
N ASN A 537 -11.29 13.06 -9.89
CA ASN A 537 -12.17 11.89 -9.77
C ASN A 537 -11.49 10.61 -10.29
N THR A 538 -10.64 10.00 -9.45
CA THR A 538 -9.93 8.73 -9.74
C THR A 538 -10.85 7.54 -9.95
N SER A 539 -12.15 7.67 -9.63
CA SER A 539 -13.16 6.63 -9.86
C SER A 539 -13.83 6.64 -11.23
N ALA A 540 -13.43 7.59 -12.06
CA ALA A 540 -13.79 7.68 -13.47
C ALA A 540 -12.54 7.55 -14.37
N TRP A 541 -11.43 7.04 -13.81
CA TRP A 541 -10.17 6.84 -14.51
C TRP A 541 -10.08 5.41 -15.05
N LEU A 542 -9.87 5.27 -16.35
CA LEU A 542 -9.62 3.97 -16.96
C LEU A 542 -8.12 3.66 -16.94
N ASN A 543 -7.68 2.71 -16.09
CA ASN A 543 -6.30 2.19 -15.97
C ASN A 543 -5.21 3.28 -16.12
N PRO A 544 -5.09 4.18 -15.14
CA PRO A 544 -4.42 5.46 -15.31
C PRO A 544 -2.90 5.32 -15.21
N VAL A 545 -2.22 5.23 -16.34
CA VAL A 545 -0.80 5.56 -16.45
C VAL A 545 -0.69 6.98 -17.01
N VAL A 546 -0.13 7.87 -16.21
CA VAL A 546 -0.10 9.31 -16.51
C VAL A 546 1.35 9.73 -16.77
N PRO A 547 1.70 10.13 -18.01
CA PRO A 547 3.05 10.56 -18.34
C PRO A 547 3.34 11.95 -17.77
N GLY A 548 4.51 12.09 -17.17
CA GLY A 548 5.03 13.35 -16.62
C GLY A 548 6.52 13.47 -16.84
N GLN A 549 7.10 14.57 -16.34
CA GLN A 549 8.52 14.84 -16.43
C GLN A 549 9.04 15.56 -15.18
N VAL A 550 10.26 15.20 -14.79
CA VAL A 550 11.08 15.98 -13.87
C VAL A 550 12.12 16.75 -14.66
N ILE A 551 12.11 18.06 -14.52
CA ILE A 551 13.03 18.99 -15.15
C ILE A 551 14.06 19.40 -14.12
N TRP A 552 15.32 19.07 -14.41
CA TRP A 552 16.46 19.40 -13.57
C TRP A 552 16.92 20.86 -13.78
N PRO A 553 17.57 21.47 -12.77
CA PRO A 553 18.24 22.75 -12.95
C PRO A 553 19.30 22.68 -14.05
N PRO A 554 19.53 23.75 -14.84
CA PRO A 554 20.53 23.75 -15.92
C PRO A 554 21.93 23.33 -15.46
N GLU A 555 22.31 23.72 -14.23
CA GLU A 555 23.60 23.39 -13.61
C GLU A 555 23.84 21.88 -13.41
N SER A 556 22.79 21.05 -13.41
CA SER A 556 22.92 19.59 -13.28
C SER A 556 23.55 18.95 -14.53
N GLY A 557 23.34 19.54 -15.71
CA GLY A 557 23.66 18.92 -16.99
C GLY A 557 22.91 17.62 -17.28
N LEU A 558 21.89 17.26 -16.49
CA LEU A 558 21.08 16.07 -16.70
C LEU A 558 19.90 16.34 -17.63
N PRO A 559 19.55 15.41 -18.54
CA PRO A 559 18.33 15.52 -19.32
C PRO A 559 17.09 15.36 -18.41
N PRO A 560 15.91 15.87 -18.81
CA PRO A 560 14.68 15.64 -18.08
C PRO A 560 14.43 14.15 -17.85
N SER A 561 13.99 13.80 -16.64
CA SER A 561 13.55 12.44 -16.33
C SER A 561 12.08 12.27 -16.71
N ARG A 562 11.73 11.17 -17.37
CA ARG A 562 10.35 10.78 -17.69
C ARG A 562 9.72 10.10 -16.48
N ILE A 563 8.51 10.49 -16.16
CA ILE A 563 7.70 9.95 -15.06
C ILE A 563 6.52 9.19 -15.66
N TRP A 564 6.27 7.98 -15.19
CA TRP A 564 5.12 7.15 -15.56
C TRP A 564 4.31 6.90 -14.28
N LEU A 565 3.38 7.80 -13.97
CA LEU A 565 2.56 7.70 -12.76
C LEU A 565 1.45 6.67 -12.95
N ILE A 566 1.54 5.55 -12.26
CA ILE A 566 0.49 4.55 -12.12
C ILE A 566 -0.30 4.87 -10.84
N LYS A 567 -1.48 5.47 -10.99
CA LYS A 567 -2.35 5.77 -9.85
C LYS A 567 -3.32 4.61 -9.60
N LEU A 568 -3.52 4.24 -8.34
CA LEU A 568 -4.59 3.33 -7.97
C LEU A 568 -5.94 4.01 -8.22
N GLY A 569 -6.64 3.57 -9.26
CA GLY A 569 -7.92 4.10 -9.71
C GLY A 569 -8.60 3.12 -10.66
N TRP A 570 -9.88 3.33 -10.93
CA TRP A 570 -10.68 2.50 -11.84
C TRP A 570 -11.93 3.26 -12.27
N ASP A 571 -12.50 2.92 -13.43
CA ASP A 571 -13.79 3.48 -13.85
C ASP A 571 -14.92 2.59 -13.30
N GLN A 572 -15.48 2.99 -12.16
CA GLN A 572 -16.52 2.22 -11.48
C GLN A 572 -17.79 2.09 -12.35
N GLN A 573 -18.14 3.11 -13.12
CA GLN A 573 -19.35 3.09 -13.95
C GLN A 573 -19.15 2.17 -15.17
N ALA A 574 -17.99 2.21 -15.81
CA ALA A 574 -17.65 1.27 -16.88
C ALA A 574 -17.65 -0.18 -16.38
N VAL A 575 -17.07 -0.45 -15.20
CA VAL A 575 -17.07 -1.80 -14.61
C VAL A 575 -18.49 -2.27 -14.28
N ARG A 576 -19.33 -1.41 -13.71
CA ARG A 576 -20.75 -1.73 -13.45
C ARG A 576 -21.50 -2.07 -14.73
N ARG A 577 -21.31 -1.29 -15.80
CA ARG A 577 -21.94 -1.55 -17.11
C ARG A 577 -21.48 -2.89 -17.68
N ALA A 578 -20.17 -3.14 -17.69
CA ALA A 578 -19.60 -4.43 -18.08
C ALA A 578 -20.19 -5.61 -17.31
N PHE A 579 -20.34 -5.47 -15.99
CA PHE A 579 -20.95 -6.51 -15.15
C PHE A 579 -22.42 -6.78 -15.53
N ASN A 580 -23.21 -5.73 -15.67
CA ASN A 580 -24.64 -5.84 -16.00
C ASN A 580 -24.86 -6.44 -17.38
N ASP A 581 -24.05 -6.03 -18.36
CA ASP A 581 -24.16 -6.45 -19.76
C ASP A 581 -23.48 -7.78 -20.04
N LYS A 582 -22.82 -8.38 -19.02
CA LYS A 582 -22.10 -9.65 -19.11
C LYS A 582 -21.03 -9.61 -20.21
N LYS A 583 -20.31 -8.49 -20.32
CA LYS A 583 -19.24 -8.22 -21.29
C LYS A 583 -18.06 -7.55 -20.58
N CYS A 584 -16.84 -7.82 -21.01
CA CYS A 584 -15.61 -7.19 -20.51
C CYS A 584 -14.46 -7.52 -21.47
N GLU A 585 -13.33 -6.80 -21.37
CA GLU A 585 -12.15 -6.98 -22.25
C GLU A 585 -12.48 -6.94 -23.76
N THR A 586 -13.44 -6.10 -24.15
CA THR A 586 -13.78 -5.83 -25.56
C THR A 586 -13.53 -4.36 -25.90
N LEU A 587 -13.58 -4.01 -27.20
CA LEU A 587 -13.49 -2.61 -27.63
C LEU A 587 -14.59 -1.72 -27.00
N GLU A 588 -15.79 -2.27 -26.82
CA GLU A 588 -16.95 -1.57 -26.23
C GLU A 588 -16.89 -1.54 -24.69
N TYR A 589 -16.30 -2.57 -24.07
CA TYR A 589 -16.14 -2.72 -22.62
C TYR A 589 -14.66 -2.96 -22.26
N PRO A 590 -13.81 -1.92 -22.32
CA PRO A 590 -12.37 -2.05 -22.14
C PRO A 590 -11.96 -2.13 -20.66
N VAL A 591 -12.69 -2.90 -19.86
CA VAL A 591 -12.43 -3.10 -18.42
C VAL A 591 -12.08 -4.56 -18.14
N SER A 592 -11.24 -4.78 -17.12
CA SER A 592 -10.83 -6.13 -16.69
C SER A 592 -12.02 -6.96 -16.25
N CYS A 593 -12.13 -8.17 -16.80
CA CYS A 593 -13.18 -9.11 -16.43
C CYS A 593 -13.09 -9.56 -14.96
N ILE A 594 -11.89 -9.61 -14.39
CA ILE A 594 -11.68 -9.98 -12.98
C ILE A 594 -12.17 -8.89 -12.05
N VAL A 595 -11.90 -7.63 -12.41
CA VAL A 595 -12.40 -6.47 -11.69
C VAL A 595 -13.94 -6.41 -11.78
N THR A 596 -14.51 -6.79 -12.92
CA THR A 596 -15.96 -7.00 -13.11
C THR A 596 -16.51 -8.14 -12.24
N ALA A 597 -15.81 -9.26 -12.11
CA ALA A 597 -16.21 -10.34 -11.21
C ALA A 597 -16.17 -9.90 -9.74
N TYR A 598 -15.13 -9.18 -9.32
CA TYR A 598 -15.02 -8.59 -7.99
C TYR A 598 -16.19 -7.63 -7.69
N TYR A 599 -16.58 -6.81 -8.67
CA TYR A 599 -17.75 -5.94 -8.55
C TYR A 599 -19.00 -6.75 -8.19
N GLY A 600 -19.23 -7.89 -8.85
CA GLY A 600 -20.33 -8.80 -8.55
C GLY A 600 -20.35 -9.32 -7.11
N HIS A 601 -19.19 -9.59 -6.50
CA HIS A 601 -19.10 -10.02 -5.10
C HIS A 601 -19.42 -8.91 -4.10
N ASN A 602 -19.30 -7.65 -4.50
CA ASN A 602 -19.33 -6.51 -3.59
C ASN A 602 -20.35 -5.44 -4.03
N THR A 603 -21.36 -5.79 -4.83
CA THR A 603 -22.33 -4.83 -5.40
C THR A 603 -23.06 -4.01 -4.35
N ASN A 604 -23.17 -4.54 -3.12
CA ASN A 604 -23.93 -3.93 -2.03
C ASN A 604 -23.03 -3.20 -1.00
N THR A 605 -21.70 -3.23 -1.19
CA THR A 605 -20.73 -2.64 -0.26
C THR A 605 -20.38 -1.22 -0.71
N ILE A 606 -21.38 -0.34 -0.60
CA ILE A 606 -21.26 1.08 -0.92
C ILE A 606 -21.07 1.93 0.35
N ARG A 607 -20.42 3.07 0.19
CA ARG A 607 -20.28 4.06 1.26
C ARG A 607 -21.62 4.79 1.41
N PRO A 608 -22.22 4.84 2.61
CA PRO A 608 -23.55 5.42 2.80
C PRO A 608 -23.66 6.89 2.36
N LYS A 609 -22.57 7.66 2.49
CA LYS A 609 -22.57 9.11 2.24
C LYS A 609 -22.66 9.48 0.75
N ASP A 610 -22.01 8.73 -0.14
CA ASP A 610 -21.91 9.04 -1.58
C ASP A 610 -22.38 7.90 -2.50
N GLN A 611 -22.79 6.77 -1.93
CA GLN A 611 -23.29 5.58 -2.64
C GLN A 611 -22.26 4.95 -3.61
N TYR A 612 -20.98 5.31 -3.51
CA TYR A 612 -19.90 4.68 -4.29
C TYR A 612 -19.32 3.47 -3.56
N LEU A 613 -18.73 2.53 -4.30
CA LEU A 613 -18.05 1.38 -3.69
C LEU A 613 -16.84 1.85 -2.87
N PHE A 614 -16.53 1.15 -1.79
CA PHE A 614 -15.33 1.46 -1.01
C PHE A 614 -14.03 1.21 -1.79
N PHE A 615 -14.04 0.26 -2.73
CA PHE A 615 -12.89 -0.10 -3.56
C PHE A 615 -12.66 0.90 -4.72
N PRO A 616 -11.39 1.16 -5.14
CA PRO A 616 -10.13 0.71 -4.54
C PRO A 616 -9.61 1.63 -3.43
N GLN A 617 -10.33 2.70 -3.08
CA GLN A 617 -9.88 3.70 -2.11
C GLN A 617 -10.21 3.33 -0.65
N LEU A 618 -10.10 2.04 -0.32
CA LEU A 618 -10.24 1.56 1.07
C LEU A 618 -9.12 2.15 1.92
N THR A 619 -9.42 2.57 3.15
CA THR A 619 -8.36 2.94 4.11
C THR A 619 -7.50 1.73 4.45
N THR A 620 -6.30 1.94 4.99
CA THR A 620 -5.41 0.82 5.37
C THR A 620 -6.09 -0.16 6.34
N PRO A 621 -6.76 0.29 7.43
CA PRO A 621 -7.53 -0.62 8.26
C PRO A 621 -8.69 -1.26 7.50
N GLY A 622 -9.41 -0.48 6.69
CA GLY A 622 -10.53 -0.98 5.89
C GLY A 622 -10.13 -2.13 4.96
N ALA A 623 -8.97 -2.02 4.30
CA ALA A 623 -8.43 -3.07 3.44
C ALA A 623 -8.01 -4.31 4.24
N GLY A 624 -7.50 -4.17 5.45
CA GLY A 624 -7.18 -5.34 6.28
C GLY A 624 -8.42 -6.10 6.75
N PHE A 625 -9.43 -5.38 7.22
CA PHE A 625 -10.68 -5.96 7.72
C PHE A 625 -11.57 -6.59 6.65
N SER A 626 -11.55 -6.04 5.43
CA SER A 626 -12.31 -6.56 4.28
C SER A 626 -11.49 -7.47 3.37
N SER A 627 -10.28 -7.84 3.80
CA SER A 627 -9.36 -8.68 3.02
C SER A 627 -10.01 -9.99 2.61
N SER A 628 -9.88 -10.32 1.33
CA SER A 628 -10.39 -11.56 0.75
C SER A 628 -9.53 -11.92 -0.44
N SER A 629 -9.54 -13.18 -0.86
CA SER A 629 -8.84 -13.61 -2.06
C SER A 629 -9.26 -12.75 -3.26
N TYR A 630 -10.56 -12.47 -3.45
CA TYR A 630 -11.04 -11.61 -4.53
C TYR A 630 -10.50 -10.20 -4.50
N MET A 631 -10.40 -9.60 -3.32
CA MET A 631 -9.87 -8.25 -3.20
C MET A 631 -8.38 -8.23 -3.57
N PHE A 632 -7.62 -9.25 -3.19
CA PHE A 632 -6.26 -9.45 -3.66
C PHE A 632 -6.21 -9.52 -5.19
N TRP A 633 -7.01 -10.39 -5.82
CA TRP A 633 -7.06 -10.50 -7.28
C TRP A 633 -7.48 -9.18 -7.93
N ALA A 634 -8.45 -8.46 -7.38
CA ALA A 634 -8.90 -7.18 -7.94
C ALA A 634 -7.80 -6.12 -7.90
N TYR A 635 -7.12 -5.92 -6.76
CA TYR A 635 -5.98 -4.98 -6.69
C TYR A 635 -4.84 -5.40 -7.59
N ARG A 636 -4.49 -6.69 -7.58
CA ARG A 636 -3.42 -7.22 -8.42
C ARG A 636 -3.72 -7.00 -9.89
N GLU A 637 -4.93 -7.28 -10.36
CA GLU A 637 -5.29 -7.12 -11.77
C GLU A 637 -5.39 -5.65 -12.18
N LEU A 638 -5.81 -4.73 -11.28
CA LEU A 638 -5.69 -3.29 -11.55
C LEU A 638 -4.23 -2.89 -11.78
N GLY A 639 -3.31 -3.33 -10.90
CA GLY A 639 -1.88 -3.04 -11.02
C GLY A 639 -1.26 -3.66 -12.27
N ARG A 640 -1.56 -4.93 -12.53
CA ARG A 640 -1.08 -5.69 -13.69
C ARG A 640 -1.53 -5.03 -14.99
N THR A 641 -2.83 -4.73 -15.11
CA THR A 641 -3.38 -4.12 -16.31
C THR A 641 -2.77 -2.74 -16.57
N ALA A 642 -2.61 -1.91 -15.54
CA ALA A 642 -1.99 -0.59 -15.68
C ALA A 642 -0.52 -0.71 -16.10
N ALA A 643 0.26 -1.57 -15.43
CA ALA A 643 1.68 -1.72 -15.71
C ALA A 643 1.99 -2.38 -17.05
N SER A 644 1.15 -3.30 -17.53
CA SER A 644 1.28 -3.93 -18.85
C SER A 644 1.15 -2.95 -20.02
N ALA A 645 0.63 -1.73 -19.77
CA ALA A 645 0.65 -0.67 -20.77
C ALA A 645 2.06 -0.13 -21.03
N LEU A 646 3.03 -0.35 -20.15
CA LEU A 646 4.41 0.10 -20.33
C LEU A 646 5.25 -0.97 -21.05
N LYS A 647 5.95 -0.56 -22.11
CA LYS A 647 6.98 -1.39 -22.77
C LYS A 647 8.25 -0.60 -23.03
N LEU A 648 9.35 -1.34 -23.09
CA LEU A 648 10.61 -0.80 -23.59
C LEU A 648 10.61 -0.78 -25.12
N GLN A 649 11.03 0.35 -25.66
CA GLN A 649 11.33 0.54 -27.05
C GLN A 649 12.73 -0.02 -27.38
N PRO A 650 13.04 -0.31 -28.66
CA PRO A 650 14.36 -0.80 -29.07
C PRO A 650 15.52 0.14 -28.69
N ASP A 651 15.25 1.44 -28.53
CA ASP A 651 16.22 2.45 -28.08
C ASP A 651 16.44 2.47 -26.55
N GLY A 652 15.80 1.56 -25.82
CA GLY A 652 15.89 1.42 -24.36
C GLY A 652 14.99 2.37 -23.58
N THR A 653 14.15 3.17 -24.24
CA THR A 653 13.22 4.08 -23.56
C THR A 653 11.89 3.42 -23.23
N LEU A 654 11.25 3.81 -22.12
CA LEU A 654 9.88 3.38 -21.84
C LEU A 654 8.87 4.15 -22.69
N ALA A 655 7.81 3.46 -23.11
CA ALA A 655 6.67 4.07 -23.77
C ALA A 655 5.37 3.35 -23.44
N LEU A 656 4.25 4.05 -23.63
CA LEU A 656 2.91 3.50 -23.49
C LEU A 656 2.50 2.73 -24.75
N GLN A 657 1.86 1.58 -24.54
CA GLN A 657 1.22 0.80 -25.58
C GLN A 657 -0.22 1.31 -25.80
N PRO A 658 -0.70 1.43 -27.04
CA PRO A 658 -2.05 1.95 -27.35
C PRO A 658 -3.23 1.08 -26.93
N ARG A 659 -3.05 0.04 -26.10
CA ARG A 659 -4.09 -0.97 -25.84
C ARG A 659 -5.32 -0.44 -25.08
N ILE A 660 -5.22 0.70 -24.37
CA ILE A 660 -6.32 1.26 -23.59
C ILE A 660 -6.31 2.79 -23.74
N THR A 661 -7.45 3.38 -24.09
CA THR A 661 -7.61 4.83 -24.13
C THR A 661 -7.50 5.39 -22.72
N LEU A 662 -6.38 6.01 -22.40
CA LEU A 662 -6.16 6.74 -21.15
C LEU A 662 -7.08 7.96 -21.11
N LYS A 663 -7.90 8.05 -20.07
CA LYS A 663 -8.73 9.23 -19.80
C LYS A 663 -8.71 9.57 -18.32
N PRO A 664 -7.62 10.17 -17.81
CA PRO A 664 -7.67 10.86 -16.54
C PRO A 664 -8.72 11.98 -16.64
N GLN A 665 -9.59 12.03 -15.64
CA GLN A 665 -10.62 13.06 -15.51
C GLN A 665 -10.03 14.36 -14.99
N ARG A 666 -10.73 15.47 -15.21
CA ARG A 666 -10.35 16.80 -14.70
C ARG A 666 -10.55 16.88 -13.18
N ALA A 667 -10.02 17.94 -12.57
CA ALA A 667 -10.27 18.17 -11.15
C ALA A 667 -11.70 18.67 -10.94
N ASP A 668 -12.32 18.14 -9.89
CA ASP A 668 -13.71 18.30 -9.48
C ASP A 668 -13.77 18.91 -8.07
N CYS A 669 -14.97 19.33 -7.63
CA CYS A 669 -15.17 19.89 -6.30
C CYS A 669 -15.07 18.80 -5.23
N VAL A 670 -14.28 19.06 -4.18
CA VAL A 670 -14.03 18.11 -3.09
C VAL A 670 -14.87 18.44 -1.86
N ARG A 671 -15.44 17.39 -1.28
CA ARG A 671 -16.05 17.42 0.05
C ARG A 671 -15.28 16.48 0.97
N PRO A 672 -15.09 16.83 2.25
CA PRO A 672 -14.39 15.98 3.20
C PRO A 672 -14.93 14.55 3.23
N ASP A 673 -14.04 13.56 3.15
CA ASP A 673 -14.30 12.11 3.12
C ASP A 673 -15.05 11.57 1.90
N LEU A 674 -15.39 12.40 0.91
CA LEU A 674 -16.22 12.01 -0.24
C LEU A 674 -15.43 12.06 -1.53
N ARG A 675 -15.89 11.26 -2.50
CA ARG A 675 -15.33 11.34 -3.85
C ARG A 675 -15.63 12.69 -4.48
N PRO A 676 -14.73 13.22 -5.34
CA PRO A 676 -14.99 14.45 -6.06
C PRO A 676 -16.24 14.34 -6.93
N GLU A 677 -17.01 15.42 -6.97
CA GLU A 677 -18.19 15.56 -7.83
C GLU A 677 -18.04 16.81 -8.70
N PRO A 678 -18.63 16.83 -9.91
CA PRO A 678 -18.61 18.00 -10.75
C PRO A 678 -19.08 19.24 -9.97
N CYS A 679 -18.27 20.30 -10.03
CA CYS A 679 -18.75 21.64 -9.80
C CYS A 679 -19.72 22.03 -10.95
#